data_AF-A0A193LKQ2-F1
#
_entry.id   AF-A0A193LKQ2-F1
#
_cell.length_a   1.000
_cell.length_b   1.000
_cell.length_c   1.000
_cell.angle_alpha   90.00
_cell.angle_beta   90.00
_cell.angle_gamma   90.00
#
_symmetry.space_group_name_H-M   'P 1'
#
loop_
_entity.id
_entity.type
_entity.pdbx_description
1 polymer ?
#
loop_
_entity_poly.entity_id
_entity_poly.type
_entity_poly.pdbx_seq_one_letter_code
_entity_poly.pdbx_strand_id
1 'polypeptide(L)'
;MAASEWVVLKFGGSSVATADNWQIIAGVLRNRLQAGLRPLVVHSAIAGASNALENILGSAVRGDAQAGIAALQARHCALADDLGLDGRALLQGLFAEMEQLAAGVQLVREVSPRVHVRMMALGELMSTTLGAAFLNASGIETSWADARELMLSSDAPRRTIAQNYLSATCDFSPDPSLVKQLSERAGVVLTQGFIASNPRGETVLLGREGSDTSAGYFASKVQARRLEIWTDVPGMFTADPRLVPSARLLAELHFDEAQELSSTGSRVLHPRCISPLRRSGIPLFIRCTNAPGVSGTVISSVTSDNESQVKGVSARRNVTLFSMEGAAMWHEVGFLADAFSCFAKHGISIDLISTSQTNVTVSIDNDDQMLAPDVQRALVTDLELLCRVRVIPECAVISLVGRKIRTILPKIAPVLSAFDEEKIHLVSQAANDLNFSFVIDQEQLGKLVTRIHNAVIRSAGGSRVFGPSWEALFDDVEPTLASPNAWWIRKREELLNLLDGRLHAYVYDSDTVRDAAKSLLGLQSVDRVLYAMKANFNPEILRLISDLGVDFECVSPGEVEKLHEVIPNFDNSRVLFTPNFAPKEEYIWGRDQGLQLTLDNLYPLRAWPEIFKGVKLFIRVDPGQGRGHHEHVKTGGVQSKFGVPLFEMDELQELLQRAGADVIGIHAHSGSGILDPDNWRSVAATLAQVADRFPNVEVLDLGGGLGVPDRSVDSAFDIAALDQTLNEIRKAYPKYRLWLEPGRYLVAQSGVLLARVTQVKGKGSMQYVGVSTGMNSLIRPALYGAWHEIVNLSRADEVATESVTVVGPICETGDKLGTDRLLPPSSENDVIAIANAGAYGRVMSSRYNLREPADELVI
;
A
#
# COMPACT_ATOMS: atom_id res chain seq x y z
N MET A 1 8.39 -32.08 30.53
CA MET A 1 6.93 -32.23 30.63
C MET A 1 6.42 -32.70 29.28
N ALA A 2 5.53 -33.69 29.24
CA ALA A 2 4.88 -34.07 27.99
C ALA A 2 4.12 -32.84 27.44
N ALA A 3 4.21 -32.59 26.13
CA ALA A 3 3.48 -31.49 25.52
C ALA A 3 1.97 -31.73 25.70
N SER A 4 1.22 -30.72 26.11
CA SER A 4 -0.25 -30.81 26.24
C SER A 4 -0.88 -31.29 24.94
N GLU A 5 -1.88 -32.16 25.05
CA GLU A 5 -2.65 -32.65 23.90
C GLU A 5 -3.70 -31.64 23.44
N TRP A 6 -3.99 -30.61 24.26
CA TRP A 6 -4.99 -29.61 23.96
C TRP A 6 -4.52 -28.63 22.88
N VAL A 7 -5.40 -28.36 21.91
CA VAL A 7 -5.29 -27.25 20.97
C VAL A 7 -6.57 -26.44 21.05
N VAL A 8 -6.45 -25.12 21.23
CA VAL A 8 -7.62 -24.23 21.21
C VAL A 8 -7.77 -23.67 19.80
N LEU A 9 -8.96 -23.75 19.23
CA LEU A 9 -9.27 -23.16 17.93
C LEU A 9 -10.38 -22.13 18.12
N LYS A 10 -10.13 -20.89 17.69
CA LYS A 10 -11.14 -19.84 17.67
C LYS A 10 -11.60 -19.59 16.24
N PHE A 11 -12.90 -19.63 15.98
CA PHE A 11 -13.49 -19.20 14.70
C PHE A 11 -14.24 -17.87 14.86
N GLY A 12 -13.95 -16.91 13.99
CA GLY A 12 -14.66 -15.62 13.95
C GLY A 12 -16.08 -15.73 13.37
N GLY A 13 -16.88 -14.67 13.51
CA GLY A 13 -18.26 -14.68 13.05
C GLY A 13 -18.43 -14.88 11.54
N SER A 14 -17.48 -14.40 10.73
CA SER A 14 -17.42 -14.66 9.28
C SER A 14 -17.10 -16.13 8.97
N SER A 15 -16.24 -16.74 9.78
CA SER A 15 -15.85 -18.15 9.63
C SER A 15 -16.97 -19.13 9.96
N VAL A 16 -17.99 -18.74 10.71
CA VAL A 16 -19.14 -19.60 11.06
C VAL A 16 -20.43 -19.20 10.36
N ALA A 17 -20.36 -18.31 9.37
CA ALA A 17 -21.53 -17.69 8.75
C ALA A 17 -22.22 -18.54 7.66
N THR A 18 -21.55 -19.53 7.08
CA THR A 18 -22.04 -20.30 5.93
C THR A 18 -21.80 -21.80 6.09
N ALA A 19 -22.61 -22.62 5.43
CA ALA A 19 -22.45 -24.08 5.43
C ALA A 19 -21.10 -24.52 4.83
N ASP A 20 -20.62 -23.87 3.78
CA ASP A 20 -19.31 -24.14 3.18
C ASP A 20 -18.17 -23.98 4.18
N ASN A 21 -18.20 -22.90 4.98
CA ASN A 21 -17.18 -22.69 6.00
C ASN A 21 -17.25 -23.76 7.10
N TRP A 22 -18.45 -24.22 7.47
CA TRP A 22 -18.64 -25.32 8.41
C TRP A 22 -18.07 -26.65 7.90
N GLN A 23 -18.13 -26.92 6.59
CA GLN A 23 -17.44 -28.07 5.99
C GLN A 23 -15.91 -27.95 6.14
N ILE A 24 -15.35 -26.75 5.96
CA ILE A 24 -13.93 -26.49 6.17
C ILE A 24 -13.56 -26.70 7.65
N ILE A 25 -14.36 -26.15 8.58
CA ILE A 25 -14.17 -26.34 10.03
C ILE A 25 -14.15 -27.83 10.37
N ALA A 26 -15.08 -28.62 9.85
CA ALA A 26 -15.11 -30.07 10.04
C ALA A 26 -13.82 -30.74 9.52
N GLY A 27 -13.32 -30.34 8.36
CA GLY A 27 -12.04 -30.80 7.81
C GLY A 27 -10.84 -30.46 8.71
N VAL A 28 -10.77 -29.21 9.21
CA VAL A 28 -9.73 -28.77 10.14
C VAL A 28 -9.75 -29.61 11.41
N LEU A 29 -10.92 -29.83 12.00
CA LEU A 29 -11.07 -30.62 13.23
C LEU A 29 -10.67 -32.08 13.03
N ARG A 30 -11.09 -32.72 11.93
CA ARG A 30 -10.64 -34.09 11.58
C ARG A 30 -9.12 -34.18 11.50
N ASN A 31 -8.47 -33.22 10.85
CA ASN A 31 -7.01 -33.17 10.75
C ASN A 31 -6.33 -33.04 12.12
N ARG A 32 -6.91 -32.28 13.06
CA ARG A 32 -6.36 -32.14 14.42
C ARG A 32 -6.55 -33.40 15.25
N LEU A 33 -7.72 -34.04 15.17
CA LEU A 33 -8.00 -35.32 15.83
C LEU A 33 -7.07 -36.43 15.32
N GLN A 34 -6.88 -36.52 14.00
CA GLN A 34 -5.93 -37.48 13.39
C GLN A 34 -4.48 -37.25 13.82
N ALA A 35 -4.10 -36.00 14.10
CA ALA A 35 -2.80 -35.65 14.66
C ALA A 35 -2.65 -35.97 16.17
N GLY A 36 -3.65 -36.62 16.79
CA GLY A 36 -3.66 -36.97 18.21
C GLY A 36 -3.87 -35.77 19.14
N LEU A 37 -4.43 -34.66 18.64
CA LEU A 37 -4.73 -33.48 19.44
C LEU A 37 -6.18 -33.51 19.92
N ARG A 38 -6.45 -32.84 21.05
CA ARG A 38 -7.80 -32.62 21.60
C ARG A 38 -8.25 -31.17 21.33
N PRO A 39 -9.17 -30.94 20.37
CA PRO A 39 -9.65 -29.60 20.05
C PRO A 39 -10.63 -29.07 21.11
N LEU A 40 -10.34 -27.88 21.64
CA LEU A 40 -11.30 -27.02 22.33
C LEU A 40 -11.66 -25.86 21.38
N VAL A 41 -12.86 -25.92 20.83
CA VAL A 41 -13.37 -24.95 19.86
C VAL A 41 -14.10 -23.84 20.59
N VAL A 42 -13.66 -22.61 20.36
CA VAL A 42 -14.33 -21.38 20.77
C VAL A 42 -14.83 -20.72 19.49
N HIS A 43 -16.06 -20.26 19.41
CA HIS A 43 -16.41 -19.43 18.25
C HIS A 43 -17.42 -18.35 18.60
N SER A 44 -17.44 -17.35 17.73
CA SER A 44 -18.30 -16.18 17.85
C SER A 44 -19.73 -16.45 17.37
N ALA A 45 -20.62 -15.49 17.65
CA ALA A 45 -21.90 -15.37 16.97
C ALA A 45 -21.70 -15.21 15.45
N ILE A 46 -22.69 -15.64 14.65
CA ILE A 46 -22.63 -15.49 13.20
C ILE A 46 -22.48 -14.00 12.81
N ALA A 47 -21.73 -13.71 11.75
CA ALA A 47 -21.29 -12.35 11.39
C ALA A 47 -22.41 -11.29 11.46
N GLY A 48 -22.35 -10.31 12.36
CA GLY A 48 -23.37 -9.25 12.47
C GLY A 48 -24.59 -9.59 13.35
N ALA A 49 -24.69 -10.78 13.93
CA ALA A 49 -25.72 -11.11 14.92
C ALA A 49 -25.61 -10.22 16.17
N SER A 50 -24.40 -9.96 16.67
CA SER A 50 -24.18 -9.06 17.81
C SER A 50 -24.71 -7.64 17.54
N ASN A 51 -24.46 -7.10 16.35
CA ASN A 51 -25.01 -5.78 15.95
C ASN A 51 -26.53 -5.81 15.84
N ALA A 52 -27.10 -6.90 15.36
CA ALA A 52 -28.57 -7.06 15.31
C ALA A 52 -29.16 -7.09 16.73
N LEU A 53 -28.53 -7.78 17.68
CA LEU A 53 -28.96 -7.81 19.09
C LEU A 53 -28.86 -6.42 19.75
N GLU A 54 -27.80 -5.66 19.47
CA GLU A 54 -27.67 -4.28 19.93
C GLU A 54 -28.81 -3.40 19.39
N ASN A 55 -29.09 -3.52 18.09
CA ASN A 55 -30.19 -2.79 17.44
C ASN A 55 -31.57 -3.21 17.97
N ILE A 56 -31.75 -4.49 18.28
CA ILE A 56 -32.97 -5.01 18.91
C ILE A 56 -33.17 -4.36 20.28
N LEU A 57 -32.12 -4.20 21.09
CA LEU A 57 -32.23 -3.52 22.39
C LEU A 57 -32.63 -2.06 22.24
N GLY A 58 -31.97 -1.32 21.35
CA GLY A 58 -32.32 0.09 21.08
C GLY A 58 -33.75 0.25 20.55
N SER A 59 -34.21 -0.71 19.76
CA SER A 59 -35.57 -0.75 19.21
C SER A 59 -36.60 -1.18 20.26
N ALA A 60 -36.24 -2.10 21.16
CA ALA A 60 -37.12 -2.53 22.25
C ALA A 60 -37.48 -1.35 23.15
N VAL A 61 -36.53 -0.45 23.43
CA VAL A 61 -36.78 0.80 24.16
C VAL A 61 -37.81 1.68 23.46
N ARG A 62 -37.85 1.69 22.12
CA ARG A 62 -38.86 2.43 21.32
C ARG A 62 -40.16 1.64 21.12
N GLY A 63 -40.15 0.33 21.34
CA GLY A 63 -41.29 -0.57 21.19
C GLY A 63 -41.44 -1.13 19.77
N ASP A 64 -40.36 -1.15 18.98
CA ASP A 64 -40.33 -1.57 17.57
C ASP A 64 -39.36 -2.74 17.30
N ALA A 65 -39.01 -3.53 18.33
CA ALA A 65 -38.04 -4.63 18.25
C ALA A 65 -38.47 -5.84 17.40
N GLN A 66 -39.77 -6.04 17.15
CA GLN A 66 -40.30 -7.28 16.57
C GLN A 66 -39.72 -7.61 15.19
N ALA A 67 -39.50 -6.59 14.36
CA ALA A 67 -38.93 -6.77 13.03
C ALA A 67 -37.47 -7.26 13.10
N GLY A 68 -36.67 -6.70 14.02
CA GLY A 68 -35.29 -7.12 14.24
C GLY A 68 -35.19 -8.55 14.79
N ILE A 69 -36.08 -8.91 15.73
CA ILE A 69 -36.20 -10.27 16.27
C ILE A 69 -36.49 -11.28 15.17
N ALA A 70 -37.53 -11.04 14.36
CA ALA A 70 -37.92 -11.93 13.28
C ALA A 70 -36.81 -12.09 12.23
N ALA A 71 -36.11 -11.00 11.89
CA ALA A 71 -34.98 -11.03 10.96
C ALA A 71 -33.82 -11.88 11.51
N LEU A 72 -33.49 -11.76 12.79
CA LEU A 72 -32.42 -12.53 13.41
C LEU A 72 -32.78 -14.02 13.54
N GLN A 73 -34.03 -14.35 13.87
CA GLN A 73 -34.54 -15.72 13.89
C GLN A 73 -34.48 -16.36 12.50
N ALA A 74 -34.99 -15.66 11.47
CA ALA A 74 -34.98 -16.13 10.09
C ALA A 74 -33.55 -16.40 9.61
N ARG A 75 -32.60 -15.53 9.95
CA ARG A 75 -31.19 -15.70 9.61
C ARG A 75 -30.56 -16.96 10.20
N HIS A 76 -30.82 -17.26 11.48
CA HIS A 76 -30.31 -18.47 12.10
C HIS A 76 -31.01 -19.74 11.57
N CYS A 77 -32.30 -19.66 11.27
CA CYS A 77 -33.02 -20.76 10.64
C CYS A 77 -32.48 -21.05 9.23
N ALA A 78 -32.22 -20.02 8.43
CA ALA A 78 -31.65 -20.19 7.09
C ALA A 78 -30.29 -20.89 7.13
N LEU A 79 -29.40 -20.47 8.05
CA LEU A 79 -28.12 -21.18 8.23
C LEU A 79 -28.34 -22.63 8.70
N ALA A 80 -29.28 -22.89 9.59
CA ALA A 80 -29.59 -24.24 10.03
C ALA A 80 -30.10 -25.12 8.88
N ASP A 81 -30.98 -24.58 8.03
CA ASP A 81 -31.49 -25.24 6.83
C ASP A 81 -30.34 -25.58 5.86
N ASP A 82 -29.43 -24.63 5.61
CA ASP A 82 -28.22 -24.84 4.77
C ASP A 82 -27.28 -25.91 5.36
N LEU A 83 -27.25 -26.04 6.70
CA LEU A 83 -26.50 -27.07 7.42
C LEU A 83 -27.25 -28.43 7.50
N GLY A 84 -28.48 -28.51 7.00
CA GLY A 84 -29.33 -29.71 7.07
C GLY A 84 -29.89 -29.99 8.47
N LEU A 85 -30.14 -28.96 9.28
CA LEU A 85 -30.62 -29.04 10.65
C LEU A 85 -32.01 -28.39 10.81
N ASP A 86 -32.80 -28.85 11.79
CA ASP A 86 -34.01 -28.14 12.21
C ASP A 86 -33.67 -27.02 13.21
N GLY A 87 -33.34 -25.84 12.67
CA GLY A 87 -32.97 -24.68 13.48
C GLY A 87 -34.08 -24.19 14.41
N ARG A 88 -35.36 -24.35 14.01
CA ARG A 88 -36.50 -23.91 14.85
C ARG A 88 -36.62 -24.76 16.09
N ALA A 89 -36.48 -26.08 15.96
CA ALA A 89 -36.50 -26.98 17.11
C ALA A 89 -35.28 -26.77 18.02
N LEU A 90 -34.09 -26.65 17.44
CA LEU A 90 -32.84 -26.50 18.20
C LEU A 90 -32.75 -25.19 18.98
N LEU A 91 -33.28 -24.08 18.43
CA LEU A 91 -33.13 -22.75 19.00
C LEU A 91 -34.38 -22.21 19.70
N GLN A 92 -35.46 -22.99 19.79
CA GLN A 92 -36.75 -22.55 20.33
C GLN A 92 -36.63 -21.86 21.70
N GLY A 93 -35.86 -22.44 22.62
CA GLY A 93 -35.68 -21.88 23.96
C GLY A 93 -34.94 -20.53 23.96
N LEU A 94 -33.92 -20.39 23.10
CA LEU A 94 -33.12 -19.17 22.98
C LEU A 94 -33.91 -18.05 22.29
N PHE A 95 -34.73 -18.40 21.29
CA PHE A 95 -35.65 -17.45 20.65
C PHE A 95 -36.70 -16.93 21.63
N ALA A 96 -37.28 -17.81 22.46
CA ALA A 96 -38.22 -17.42 23.49
C ALA A 96 -37.57 -16.49 24.55
N GLU A 97 -36.32 -16.77 24.96
CA GLU A 97 -35.59 -15.89 25.88
C GLU A 97 -35.32 -14.51 25.27
N MET A 98 -34.93 -14.45 23.99
CA MET A 98 -34.73 -13.18 23.27
C MET A 98 -36.00 -12.33 23.27
N GLU A 99 -37.14 -12.93 22.93
CA GLU A 99 -38.45 -12.26 22.89
C GLU A 99 -38.85 -11.76 24.28
N GLN A 100 -38.65 -12.57 25.32
CA GLN A 100 -38.95 -12.17 26.71
C GLN A 100 -38.09 -11.00 27.18
N LEU A 101 -36.78 -11.01 26.87
CA LEU A 101 -35.88 -9.91 27.22
C LEU A 101 -36.29 -8.62 26.51
N ALA A 102 -36.59 -8.69 25.21
CA ALA A 102 -37.05 -7.53 24.44
C ALA A 102 -38.39 -6.98 24.97
N ALA A 103 -39.35 -7.85 25.29
CA ALA A 103 -40.62 -7.44 25.90
C ALA A 103 -40.40 -6.76 27.27
N GLY A 104 -39.48 -7.29 28.10
CA GLY A 104 -39.11 -6.66 29.36
C GLY A 104 -38.52 -5.26 29.18
N VAL A 105 -37.62 -5.07 28.22
CA VAL A 105 -37.07 -3.75 27.87
C VAL A 105 -38.16 -2.81 27.37
N GLN A 106 -39.10 -3.29 26.55
CA GLN A 106 -40.21 -2.48 26.05
C GLN A 106 -41.15 -2.00 27.17
N LEU A 107 -41.38 -2.83 28.19
CA LEU A 107 -42.19 -2.47 29.35
C LEU A 107 -41.52 -1.42 30.23
N VAL A 108 -40.21 -1.55 30.48
CA VAL A 108 -39.45 -0.68 31.39
C VAL A 108 -38.92 0.58 30.69
N ARG A 109 -38.75 0.53 29.35
CA ARG A 109 -38.14 1.58 28.51
C ARG A 109 -36.69 1.91 28.87
N GLU A 110 -36.01 0.99 29.52
CA GLU A 110 -34.61 1.11 29.92
C GLU A 110 -33.87 -0.21 29.70
N VAL A 111 -32.56 -0.14 29.41
CA VAL A 111 -31.69 -1.30 29.28
C VAL A 111 -30.65 -1.27 30.39
N SER A 112 -30.79 -2.16 31.38
CA SER A 112 -29.74 -2.34 32.40
C SER A 112 -28.57 -3.14 31.83
N PRO A 113 -27.33 -2.96 32.35
CA PRO A 113 -26.17 -3.77 31.92
C PRO A 113 -26.42 -5.28 32.01
N ARG A 114 -27.21 -5.74 33.00
CA ARG A 114 -27.57 -7.15 33.18
C ARG A 114 -28.45 -7.71 32.06
N VAL A 115 -29.38 -6.89 31.57
CA VAL A 115 -30.24 -7.29 30.44
C VAL A 115 -29.44 -7.25 29.15
N HIS A 116 -28.59 -6.24 28.99
CA HIS A 116 -27.71 -6.08 27.83
C HIS A 116 -26.82 -7.30 27.62
N VAL A 117 -26.07 -7.72 28.64
CA VAL A 117 -25.17 -8.89 28.54
C VAL A 117 -25.91 -10.20 28.25
N ARG A 118 -27.12 -10.38 28.81
CA ARG A 118 -27.94 -11.56 28.55
C ARG A 118 -28.43 -11.60 27.10
N MET A 119 -28.91 -10.47 26.59
CA MET A 119 -29.32 -10.37 25.19
C MET A 119 -28.16 -10.67 24.24
N MET A 120 -27.00 -10.06 24.49
CA MET A 120 -25.82 -10.24 23.65
C MET A 120 -25.29 -11.68 23.67
N ALA A 121 -25.37 -12.36 24.81
CA ALA A 121 -24.95 -13.75 24.95
C ALA A 121 -25.75 -14.73 24.07
N LEU A 122 -27.01 -14.40 23.74
CA LEU A 122 -27.85 -15.26 22.90
C LEU A 122 -27.25 -15.47 21.51
N GLY A 123 -26.54 -14.49 20.95
CA GLY A 123 -25.88 -14.65 19.66
C GLY A 123 -24.84 -15.78 19.65
N GLU A 124 -24.04 -15.85 20.72
CA GLU A 124 -23.01 -16.86 20.92
C GLU A 124 -23.63 -18.24 21.19
N LEU A 125 -24.66 -18.28 22.04
CA LEU A 125 -25.39 -19.51 22.38
C LEU A 125 -26.09 -20.12 21.16
N MET A 126 -26.78 -19.31 20.35
CA MET A 126 -27.47 -19.78 19.15
C MET A 126 -26.49 -20.34 18.12
N SER A 127 -25.42 -19.58 17.84
CA SER A 127 -24.37 -19.96 16.89
C SER A 127 -23.72 -21.29 17.29
N THR A 128 -23.28 -21.42 18.56
CA THR A 128 -22.61 -22.63 19.05
C THR A 128 -23.52 -23.84 19.14
N THR A 129 -24.82 -23.64 19.39
CA THR A 129 -25.81 -24.72 19.38
C THR A 129 -25.93 -25.34 17.98
N LEU A 130 -26.04 -24.50 16.94
CA LEU A 130 -26.07 -24.97 15.55
C LEU A 130 -24.75 -25.65 15.16
N GLY A 131 -23.62 -25.05 15.53
CA GLY A 131 -22.30 -25.61 15.26
C GLY A 131 -22.09 -27.01 15.84
N ALA A 132 -22.45 -27.21 17.11
CA ALA A 132 -22.33 -28.52 17.75
C ALA A 132 -23.28 -29.56 17.12
N ALA A 133 -24.51 -29.17 16.76
CA ALA A 133 -25.44 -30.06 16.09
C ALA A 133 -24.92 -30.50 14.71
N PHE A 134 -24.39 -29.55 13.92
CA PHE A 134 -23.82 -29.83 12.60
C PHE A 134 -22.59 -30.76 12.68
N LEU A 135 -21.67 -30.51 13.61
CA LEU A 135 -20.47 -31.34 13.75
C LEU A 135 -20.82 -32.79 14.12
N ASN A 136 -21.78 -32.98 15.04
CA ASN A 136 -22.27 -34.30 15.38
C ASN A 136 -22.97 -34.99 14.18
N ALA A 137 -23.81 -34.26 13.44
CA ALA A 137 -24.43 -34.77 12.22
C ALA A 137 -23.39 -35.13 11.13
N SER A 138 -22.25 -34.44 11.12
CA SER A 138 -21.12 -34.68 10.22
C SER A 138 -20.16 -35.78 10.68
N GLY A 139 -20.53 -36.54 11.73
CA GLY A 139 -19.76 -37.66 12.27
C GLY A 139 -18.55 -37.27 13.11
N ILE A 140 -18.49 -36.02 13.60
CA ILE A 140 -17.46 -35.56 14.54
C ILE A 140 -18.09 -35.47 15.93
N GLU A 141 -17.77 -36.43 16.79
CA GLU A 141 -18.24 -36.45 18.18
C GLU A 141 -17.90 -35.13 18.88
N THR A 142 -18.92 -34.35 19.22
CA THR A 142 -18.77 -32.99 19.72
C THR A 142 -19.64 -32.75 20.96
N SER A 143 -18.99 -32.37 22.06
CA SER A 143 -19.63 -32.00 23.32
C SER A 143 -19.79 -30.48 23.44
N TRP A 144 -21.03 -29.99 23.47
CA TRP A 144 -21.32 -28.57 23.72
C TRP A 144 -21.17 -28.22 25.21
N ALA A 145 -20.48 -27.13 25.52
CA ALA A 145 -20.25 -26.66 26.88
C ALA A 145 -20.49 -25.16 26.99
N ASP A 146 -21.24 -24.73 28.02
CA ASP A 146 -21.54 -23.31 28.24
C ASP A 146 -20.33 -22.59 28.85
N ALA A 147 -19.78 -21.58 28.18
CA ALA A 147 -18.62 -20.83 28.62
C ALA A 147 -18.85 -20.13 29.98
N ARG A 148 -20.10 -19.85 30.34
CA ARG A 148 -20.48 -19.26 31.64
C ARG A 148 -20.27 -20.24 32.80
N GLU A 149 -20.24 -21.54 32.53
CA GLU A 149 -19.94 -22.58 33.52
C GLU A 149 -18.43 -22.87 33.61
N LEU A 150 -17.68 -22.51 32.57
CA LEU A 150 -16.24 -22.80 32.45
C LEU A 150 -15.34 -21.61 32.79
N MET A 151 -15.87 -20.38 32.72
CA MET A 151 -15.09 -19.16 32.83
C MET A 151 -15.73 -18.18 33.82
N LEU A 152 -14.97 -17.89 34.88
CA LEU A 152 -15.36 -16.97 35.94
C LEU A 152 -14.60 -15.64 35.83
N SER A 153 -15.32 -14.52 35.83
CA SER A 153 -14.74 -13.18 35.89
C SER A 153 -14.36 -12.77 37.30
N SER A 154 -13.44 -11.82 37.41
CA SER A 154 -13.08 -11.16 38.65
C SER A 154 -13.62 -9.73 38.69
N ASP A 155 -14.21 -9.34 39.83
CA ASP A 155 -14.65 -7.97 40.08
C ASP A 155 -13.43 -7.08 40.39
N ALA A 156 -13.29 -5.97 39.69
CA ALA A 156 -12.22 -5.00 39.95
C ALA A 156 -12.75 -3.80 40.76
N PRO A 157 -12.13 -3.43 41.89
CA PRO A 157 -12.67 -2.44 42.84
C PRO A 157 -12.76 -0.99 42.30
N ARG A 158 -12.12 -0.68 41.16
CA ARG A 158 -12.14 0.66 40.55
C ARG A 158 -12.98 0.76 39.27
N ARG A 159 -13.70 -0.30 38.90
CA ARG A 159 -14.53 -0.32 37.69
C ARG A 159 -15.98 0.00 38.01
N THR A 160 -16.66 0.68 37.08
CA THR A 160 -18.10 0.93 37.20
C THR A 160 -18.88 -0.38 37.08
N ILE A 161 -20.13 -0.39 37.56
CA ILE A 161 -21.02 -1.56 37.42
C ILE A 161 -21.11 -1.97 35.94
N ALA A 162 -21.33 -1.01 35.03
CA ALA A 162 -21.40 -1.29 33.59
C ALA A 162 -20.12 -1.95 33.06
N GLN A 163 -18.93 -1.48 33.46
CA GLN A 163 -17.66 -2.08 33.03
C GLN A 163 -17.49 -3.53 33.52
N ASN A 164 -17.96 -3.85 34.73
CA ASN A 164 -17.88 -5.22 35.27
C ASN A 164 -18.80 -6.20 34.54
N TYR A 165 -19.88 -5.72 33.89
CA TYR A 165 -20.75 -6.56 33.07
C TYR A 165 -20.32 -6.58 31.59
N LEU A 166 -19.99 -5.43 31.00
CA LEU A 166 -19.80 -5.29 29.55
C LEU A 166 -18.36 -5.56 29.09
N SER A 167 -17.38 -5.48 30.00
CA SER A 167 -15.96 -5.66 29.68
C SER A 167 -15.22 -6.31 30.85
N ALA A 168 -15.73 -7.44 31.31
CA ALA A 168 -15.17 -8.23 32.39
C ALA A 168 -13.79 -8.80 32.04
N THR A 169 -13.05 -9.15 33.08
CA THR A 169 -11.74 -9.83 32.99
C THR A 169 -11.85 -11.16 33.73
N CYS A 170 -11.28 -12.22 33.17
CA CYS A 170 -11.25 -13.52 33.83
C CYS A 170 -9.83 -13.86 34.26
N ASP A 171 -9.71 -14.70 35.28
CA ASP A 171 -8.42 -15.34 35.59
C ASP A 171 -8.05 -16.31 34.47
N PHE A 172 -6.77 -16.38 34.15
CA PHE A 172 -6.22 -17.25 33.10
C PHE A 172 -5.07 -18.12 33.61
N SER A 173 -4.92 -18.23 34.94
CA SER A 173 -3.97 -19.17 35.54
C SER A 173 -4.32 -20.63 35.16
N PRO A 174 -3.33 -21.54 35.09
CA PRO A 174 -3.57 -22.96 34.79
C PRO A 174 -4.61 -23.56 35.72
N ASP A 175 -5.60 -24.26 35.17
CA ASP A 175 -6.74 -24.79 35.93
C ASP A 175 -6.89 -26.31 35.72
N PRO A 176 -6.27 -27.12 36.59
CA PRO A 176 -6.36 -28.58 36.50
C PRO A 176 -7.80 -29.12 36.66
N SER A 177 -8.67 -28.38 37.36
CA SER A 177 -10.06 -28.79 37.58
C SER A 177 -10.87 -28.66 36.28
N LEU A 178 -10.68 -27.55 35.57
CA LEU A 178 -11.25 -27.35 34.24
C LEU A 178 -10.71 -28.38 33.25
N VAL A 179 -9.39 -28.66 33.26
CA VAL A 179 -8.81 -29.68 32.38
C VAL A 179 -9.44 -31.05 32.63
N LYS A 180 -9.68 -31.43 33.89
CA LYS A 180 -10.35 -32.69 34.22
C LYS A 180 -11.79 -32.71 33.70
N GLN A 181 -12.57 -31.66 33.97
CA GLN A 181 -13.96 -31.53 33.50
C GLN A 181 -14.07 -31.60 31.97
N LEU A 182 -13.15 -30.97 31.25
CA LEU A 182 -13.09 -31.02 29.79
C LEU A 182 -12.61 -32.38 29.28
N SER A 183 -11.71 -33.05 30.02
CA SER A 183 -11.16 -34.34 29.62
C SER A 183 -12.17 -35.48 29.73
N GLU A 184 -13.15 -35.37 30.62
CA GLU A 184 -14.28 -36.30 30.78
C GLU A 184 -15.28 -36.23 29.62
N ARG A 185 -15.21 -35.19 28.79
CA ARG A 185 -16.04 -35.04 27.59
C ARG A 185 -15.38 -35.75 26.40
N ALA A 186 -16.19 -36.47 25.63
CA ALA A 186 -15.74 -37.20 24.45
C ALA A 186 -15.59 -36.26 23.24
N GLY A 187 -14.61 -36.59 22.38
CA GLY A 187 -14.34 -35.90 21.13
C GLY A 187 -13.91 -34.44 21.27
N VAL A 188 -14.52 -33.57 20.45
CA VAL A 188 -14.29 -32.12 20.42
C VAL A 188 -15.13 -31.45 21.50
N VAL A 189 -14.55 -30.50 22.25
CA VAL A 189 -15.36 -29.62 23.10
C VAL A 189 -15.64 -28.33 22.35
N LEU A 190 -16.91 -27.96 22.19
CA LEU A 190 -17.33 -26.70 21.56
C LEU A 190 -17.96 -25.79 22.61
N THR A 191 -17.49 -24.55 22.69
CA THR A 191 -17.96 -23.53 23.64
C THR A 191 -18.02 -22.14 23.01
N GLN A 192 -18.61 -21.19 23.72
CA GLN A 192 -18.81 -19.82 23.26
C GLN A 192 -17.56 -18.96 23.48
N GLY A 193 -17.37 -17.99 22.59
CA GLY A 193 -16.53 -16.84 22.86
C GLY A 193 -17.33 -15.71 23.54
N PHE A 194 -16.64 -14.62 23.90
CA PHE A 194 -17.20 -13.33 24.34
C PHE A 194 -17.94 -13.32 25.69
N ILE A 195 -18.50 -14.45 26.14
CA ILE A 195 -19.32 -14.55 27.35
C ILE A 195 -18.60 -15.31 28.47
N ALA A 196 -18.92 -14.95 29.72
CA ALA A 196 -18.47 -15.63 30.94
C ALA A 196 -19.52 -15.43 32.05
N SER A 197 -19.28 -15.98 33.24
CA SER A 197 -20.07 -15.66 34.45
C SER A 197 -19.25 -14.89 35.48
N ASN A 198 -19.93 -14.11 36.33
CA ASN A 198 -19.32 -13.51 37.51
C ASN A 198 -19.48 -14.43 38.75
N PRO A 199 -18.86 -14.10 39.90
CA PRO A 199 -18.99 -14.89 41.13
C PRO A 199 -20.42 -15.05 41.67
N ARG A 200 -21.38 -14.27 41.19
CA ARG A 200 -22.81 -14.39 41.52
C ARG A 200 -23.58 -15.30 40.56
N GLY A 201 -22.91 -15.91 39.58
CA GLY A 201 -23.51 -16.76 38.55
C GLY A 201 -24.23 -15.97 37.45
N GLU A 202 -23.98 -14.67 37.33
CA GLU A 202 -24.63 -13.81 36.32
C GLU A 202 -23.76 -13.72 35.07
N THR A 203 -24.39 -13.62 33.90
CA THR A 203 -23.67 -13.46 32.62
C THR A 203 -22.92 -12.13 32.57
N VAL A 204 -21.70 -12.18 32.03
CA VAL A 204 -20.87 -11.00 31.71
C VAL A 204 -20.26 -11.17 30.32
N LEU A 205 -19.87 -10.06 29.72
CA LEU A 205 -19.18 -9.99 28.44
C LEU A 205 -17.72 -9.59 28.66
N LEU A 206 -16.83 -10.06 27.78
CA LEU A 206 -15.41 -9.78 27.85
C LEU A 206 -14.99 -8.52 27.08
N GLY A 207 -15.94 -7.74 26.57
CA GLY A 207 -15.70 -6.51 25.80
C GLY A 207 -15.39 -6.77 24.33
N ARG A 208 -14.86 -5.75 23.63
CA ARG A 208 -14.55 -5.81 22.19
C ARG A 208 -13.68 -7.01 21.86
N GLU A 209 -14.04 -7.70 20.77
CA GLU A 209 -13.40 -8.94 20.31
C GLU A 209 -13.19 -9.97 21.43
N GLY A 210 -14.15 -10.05 22.37
CA GLY A 210 -14.05 -10.90 23.53
C GLY A 210 -13.93 -12.39 23.22
N SER A 211 -14.26 -12.84 22.00
CA SER A 211 -14.02 -14.22 21.54
C SER A 211 -12.53 -14.57 21.44
N ASP A 212 -11.68 -13.67 20.93
CA ASP A 212 -10.23 -13.90 20.90
C ASP A 212 -9.67 -13.94 22.33
N THR A 213 -10.15 -13.01 23.16
CA THR A 213 -9.81 -12.98 24.59
C THR A 213 -10.22 -14.26 25.31
N SER A 214 -11.42 -14.79 25.01
CA SER A 214 -11.91 -16.07 25.57
C SER A 214 -10.99 -17.22 25.21
N ALA A 215 -10.60 -17.30 23.93
CA ALA A 215 -9.71 -18.35 23.44
C ALA A 215 -8.31 -18.25 24.08
N GLY A 216 -7.80 -17.03 24.28
CA GLY A 216 -6.56 -16.80 25.03
C GLY A 216 -6.65 -17.28 26.48
N TYR A 217 -7.75 -16.98 27.18
CA TYR A 217 -7.99 -17.46 28.55
C TYR A 217 -8.11 -18.98 28.62
N PHE A 218 -8.91 -19.60 27.74
CA PHE A 218 -9.04 -21.05 27.67
C PHE A 218 -7.69 -21.72 27.38
N ALA A 219 -6.94 -21.22 26.40
CA ALA A 219 -5.63 -21.77 26.05
C ALA A 219 -4.67 -21.74 27.25
N SER A 220 -4.60 -20.62 27.97
CA SER A 220 -3.80 -20.50 29.20
C SER A 220 -4.29 -21.44 30.31
N LYS A 221 -5.60 -21.53 30.55
CA LYS A 221 -6.16 -22.42 31.59
C LYS A 221 -5.86 -23.88 31.34
N VAL A 222 -6.03 -24.35 30.11
CA VAL A 222 -5.79 -25.76 29.74
C VAL A 222 -4.33 -26.06 29.39
N GLN A 223 -3.45 -25.06 29.50
CA GLN A 223 -2.05 -25.15 29.09
C GLN A 223 -1.92 -25.72 27.67
N ALA A 224 -2.71 -25.18 26.74
CA ALA A 224 -2.78 -25.66 25.37
C ALA A 224 -1.41 -25.63 24.69
N ARG A 225 -1.18 -26.58 23.78
CA ARG A 225 0.02 -26.62 22.96
C ARG A 225 0.17 -25.37 22.09
N ARG A 226 -0.96 -24.85 21.59
CA ARG A 226 -1.08 -23.61 20.82
C ARG A 226 -2.53 -23.14 20.78
N LEU A 227 -2.71 -21.86 20.50
CA LEU A 227 -3.99 -21.28 20.10
C LEU A 227 -3.98 -21.05 18.58
N GLU A 228 -5.04 -21.45 17.89
CA GLU A 228 -5.27 -21.15 16.46
C GLU A 228 -6.46 -20.19 16.34
N ILE A 229 -6.26 -19.01 15.79
CA ILE A 229 -7.32 -18.05 15.45
C ILE A 229 -7.57 -18.13 13.95
N TRP A 230 -8.78 -18.54 13.60
CA TRP A 230 -9.27 -18.70 12.25
C TRP A 230 -10.18 -17.52 11.90
N THR A 231 -9.77 -16.77 10.87
CA THR A 231 -10.45 -15.56 10.40
C THR A 231 -10.54 -15.55 8.87
N ASP A 232 -11.02 -14.46 8.29
CA ASP A 232 -11.12 -14.22 6.85
C ASP A 232 -9.79 -13.82 6.18
N VAL A 233 -8.84 -13.27 6.94
CA VAL A 233 -7.46 -12.99 6.48
C VAL A 233 -6.48 -14.11 6.86
N PRO A 234 -5.43 -14.38 6.06
CA PRO A 234 -4.51 -15.49 6.33
C PRO A 234 -3.52 -15.21 7.45
N GLY A 235 -3.34 -13.95 7.83
CA GLY A 235 -2.38 -13.56 8.85
C GLY A 235 -2.25 -12.05 8.95
N MET A 236 -1.21 -11.60 9.66
CA MET A 236 -0.83 -10.20 9.72
C MET A 236 0.08 -9.87 8.54
N PHE A 237 -0.05 -8.67 7.99
CA PHE A 237 0.74 -8.21 6.86
C PHE A 237 1.61 -7.00 7.25
N THR A 238 2.67 -6.79 6.48
CA THR A 238 3.59 -5.64 6.58
C THR A 238 2.90 -4.29 6.38
N ALA A 239 1.69 -4.24 5.82
CA ALA A 239 0.79 -3.08 5.78
C ALA A 239 -0.65 -3.57 5.54
N ASP A 240 -1.65 -2.70 5.66
CA ASP A 240 -3.03 -3.03 5.26
C ASP A 240 -3.06 -3.32 3.75
N PRO A 241 -3.38 -4.57 3.33
CA PRO A 241 -3.33 -4.95 1.93
C PRO A 241 -4.30 -4.19 1.03
N ARG A 242 -5.37 -3.63 1.60
CA ARG A 242 -6.34 -2.78 0.87
C ARG A 242 -5.75 -1.44 0.47
N LEU A 243 -4.72 -0.98 1.18
CA LEU A 243 -3.99 0.25 0.89
C LEU A 243 -2.69 -0.03 0.13
N VAL A 244 -2.02 -1.15 0.43
CA VAL A 244 -0.74 -1.53 -0.16
C VAL A 244 -0.83 -2.98 -0.65
N PRO A 245 -1.19 -3.20 -1.92
CA PRO A 245 -1.29 -4.56 -2.48
C PRO A 245 0.02 -5.37 -2.39
N SER A 246 1.17 -4.70 -2.48
CA SER A 246 2.49 -5.32 -2.29
C SER A 246 2.81 -5.66 -0.82
N ALA A 247 1.87 -5.52 0.11
CA ALA A 247 2.06 -5.90 1.51
C ALA A 247 2.32 -7.40 1.61
N ARG A 248 3.40 -7.77 2.29
CA ARG A 248 3.84 -9.15 2.53
C ARG A 248 3.25 -9.73 3.80
N LEU A 249 2.93 -11.02 3.79
CA LEU A 249 2.53 -11.78 4.97
C LEU A 249 3.68 -11.80 5.98
N LEU A 250 3.39 -11.56 7.26
CA LEU A 250 4.34 -11.72 8.36
C LEU A 250 4.27 -13.16 8.86
N ALA A 251 5.25 -13.99 8.51
CA ALA A 251 5.23 -15.42 8.82
C ALA A 251 5.43 -15.68 10.33
N GLU A 252 6.31 -14.90 10.96
CA GLU A 252 6.64 -15.01 12.39
C GLU A 252 6.73 -13.62 13.03
N LEU A 253 6.19 -13.46 14.24
CA LEU A 253 6.26 -12.23 15.04
C LEU A 253 6.52 -12.53 16.51
N HIS A 254 7.24 -11.63 17.17
CA HIS A 254 7.31 -11.63 18.63
C HIS A 254 5.99 -11.11 19.22
N PHE A 255 5.62 -11.56 20.42
CA PHE A 255 4.41 -11.07 21.10
C PHE A 255 4.35 -9.54 21.21
N ASP A 256 5.48 -8.90 21.50
CA ASP A 256 5.51 -7.44 21.65
C ASP A 256 5.33 -6.73 20.29
N GLU A 257 5.87 -7.28 19.20
CA GLU A 257 5.70 -6.73 17.84
C GLU A 257 4.24 -6.89 17.38
N ALA A 258 3.65 -8.07 17.60
CA ALA A 258 2.25 -8.33 17.30
C ALA A 258 1.32 -7.43 18.12
N GLN A 259 1.64 -7.21 19.40
CA GLN A 259 0.86 -6.33 20.27
C GLN A 259 0.86 -4.89 19.76
N GLU A 260 2.03 -4.37 19.35
CA GLU A 260 2.16 -3.03 18.76
C GLU A 260 1.45 -2.90 17.41
N LEU A 261 1.58 -3.90 16.52
CA LEU A 261 0.84 -3.90 15.25
C LEU A 261 -0.67 -3.90 15.47
N SER A 262 -1.17 -4.73 16.39
CA SER A 262 -2.58 -4.82 16.73
C SER A 262 -3.12 -3.52 17.36
N SER A 263 -2.35 -2.84 18.22
CA SER A 263 -2.79 -1.59 18.85
C SER A 263 -2.71 -0.37 17.92
N THR A 264 -1.83 -0.39 16.92
CA THR A 264 -1.60 0.76 16.02
C THR A 264 -2.39 0.72 14.72
N GLY A 265 -3.28 -0.27 14.53
CA GLY A 265 -4.24 -0.29 13.41
C GLY A 265 -4.48 -1.63 12.73
N SER A 266 -3.72 -2.69 13.04
CA SER A 266 -3.93 -4.02 12.46
C SER A 266 -5.12 -4.73 13.15
N ARG A 267 -6.32 -4.63 12.57
CA ARG A 267 -7.58 -5.21 13.10
C ARG A 267 -7.72 -6.74 12.94
N VAL A 268 -6.61 -7.47 12.89
CA VAL A 268 -6.60 -8.94 12.71
C VAL A 268 -6.77 -9.69 14.04
N LEU A 269 -6.32 -9.09 15.14
CA LEU A 269 -6.27 -9.71 16.45
C LEU A 269 -6.42 -8.66 17.55
N HIS A 270 -7.27 -8.93 18.54
CA HIS A 270 -7.36 -8.08 19.71
C HIS A 270 -6.11 -8.19 20.63
N PRO A 271 -5.47 -7.08 21.04
CA PRO A 271 -4.31 -7.10 21.93
C PRO A 271 -4.53 -7.83 23.27
N ARG A 272 -5.76 -7.86 23.79
CA ARG A 272 -6.08 -8.55 25.05
C ARG A 272 -5.88 -10.07 25.00
N CYS A 273 -5.93 -10.68 23.81
CA CYS A 273 -5.66 -12.10 23.62
C CYS A 273 -4.16 -12.45 23.80
N ILE A 274 -3.26 -11.50 23.50
CA ILE A 274 -1.80 -11.71 23.52
C ILE A 274 -1.27 -11.90 24.94
N SER A 275 -1.74 -11.11 25.90
CA SER A 275 -1.17 -11.08 27.25
C SER A 275 -1.25 -12.44 28.00
N PRO A 276 -2.40 -13.16 28.02
CA PRO A 276 -2.48 -14.51 28.58
C PRO A 276 -1.49 -15.48 27.95
N LEU A 277 -1.43 -15.50 26.61
CA LEU A 277 -0.58 -16.43 25.85
C LEU A 277 0.91 -16.16 26.08
N ARG A 278 1.32 -14.88 26.08
CA ARG A 278 2.69 -14.47 26.38
C ARG A 278 3.12 -14.92 27.78
N ARG A 279 2.25 -14.73 28.79
CA ARG A 279 2.54 -15.15 30.18
C ARG A 279 2.59 -16.67 30.34
N SER A 280 1.79 -17.40 29.56
CA SER A 280 1.77 -18.87 29.57
C SER A 280 2.78 -19.50 28.62
N GLY A 281 3.48 -18.73 27.78
CA GLY A 281 4.41 -19.25 26.77
C GLY A 281 3.74 -20.06 25.65
N ILE A 282 2.46 -19.80 25.37
CA ILE A 282 1.67 -20.56 24.39
C ILE A 282 1.70 -19.83 23.05
N PRO A 283 2.20 -20.43 21.95
CA PRO A 283 2.24 -19.78 20.65
C PRO A 283 0.83 -19.61 20.05
N LEU A 284 0.63 -18.50 19.36
CA LEU A 284 -0.60 -18.14 18.67
C LEU A 284 -0.41 -18.27 17.15
N PHE A 285 -1.36 -18.88 16.47
CA PHE A 285 -1.38 -19.06 15.03
C PHE A 285 -2.58 -18.33 14.45
N ILE A 286 -2.37 -17.42 13.51
CA ILE A 286 -3.44 -16.78 12.74
C ILE A 286 -3.56 -17.51 11.41
N ARG A 287 -4.77 -17.91 11.05
CA ARG A 287 -5.09 -18.73 9.86
C ARG A 287 -6.32 -18.17 9.14
N CYS A 288 -6.41 -18.44 7.83
CA CYS A 288 -7.61 -18.13 7.05
C CYS A 288 -8.52 -19.36 6.95
N THR A 289 -9.81 -19.19 7.28
CA THR A 289 -10.83 -20.24 7.12
C THR A 289 -11.03 -20.58 5.65
N ASN A 290 -11.04 -19.59 4.75
CA ASN A 290 -11.29 -19.81 3.32
C ASN A 290 -10.04 -20.27 2.55
N ALA A 291 -8.86 -20.20 3.17
CA ALA A 291 -7.59 -20.63 2.60
C ALA A 291 -6.77 -21.45 3.62
N PRO A 292 -7.26 -22.63 4.06
CA PRO A 292 -6.66 -23.39 5.16
C PRO A 292 -5.26 -23.95 4.84
N GLY A 293 -4.87 -23.99 3.57
CA GLY A 293 -3.54 -24.40 3.11
C GLY A 293 -2.44 -23.36 3.35
N VAL A 294 -2.80 -22.08 3.54
CA VAL A 294 -1.82 -21.02 3.81
C VAL A 294 -1.26 -21.16 5.23
N SER A 295 0.05 -21.01 5.39
CA SER A 295 0.73 -21.16 6.68
C SER A 295 0.30 -20.13 7.72
N GLY A 296 -0.03 -18.91 7.25
CA GLY A 296 -0.44 -17.78 8.06
C GLY A 296 0.69 -17.17 8.90
N THR A 297 0.32 -16.55 10.03
CA THR A 297 1.26 -15.87 10.95
C THR A 297 1.37 -16.62 12.27
N VAL A 298 2.59 -16.82 12.75
CA VAL A 298 2.88 -17.39 14.08
C VAL A 298 3.40 -16.30 15.02
N ILE A 299 2.81 -16.18 16.20
CA ILE A 299 3.20 -15.23 17.24
C ILE A 299 3.72 -16.00 18.46
N SER A 300 4.95 -15.74 18.88
CA SER A 300 5.61 -16.44 19.99
C SER A 300 6.68 -15.59 20.70
N SER A 301 7.18 -16.06 21.84
CA SER A 301 8.31 -15.43 22.54
C SER A 301 9.68 -15.77 21.93
N VAL A 302 9.73 -16.86 21.14
CA VAL A 302 10.91 -17.29 20.40
C VAL A 302 10.62 -17.08 18.92
N THR A 303 11.41 -16.24 18.27
CA THR A 303 11.37 -15.98 16.83
C THR A 303 12.68 -16.40 16.20
N SER A 304 12.65 -16.85 14.94
CA SER A 304 13.87 -17.21 14.20
C SER A 304 14.73 -16.00 13.81
N ASP A 305 14.16 -14.80 13.91
CA ASP A 305 14.78 -13.53 13.53
C ASP A 305 14.90 -12.59 14.74
N ASN A 306 16.09 -12.01 14.89
CA ASN A 306 16.46 -11.05 15.94
C ASN A 306 17.06 -9.75 15.34
N GLU A 307 16.96 -9.56 14.02
CA GLU A 307 17.49 -8.38 13.34
C GLU A 307 16.71 -7.11 13.68
N SER A 308 17.44 -5.99 13.80
CA SER A 308 16.84 -4.66 13.90
C SER A 308 16.25 -4.29 12.53
N GLN A 309 14.92 -4.28 12.43
CA GLN A 309 14.21 -3.90 11.21
C GLN A 309 12.76 -3.50 11.51
N VAL A 310 12.17 -2.77 10.57
CA VAL A 310 10.71 -2.53 10.54
C VAL A 310 10.04 -3.78 10.00
N LYS A 311 9.01 -4.25 10.71
CA LYS A 311 8.21 -5.41 10.34
C LYS A 311 6.92 -4.98 9.65
N GLY A 312 6.35 -3.84 10.01
CA GLY A 312 5.16 -3.35 9.34
C GLY A 312 4.98 -1.84 9.43
N VAL A 313 4.11 -1.34 8.57
CA VAL A 313 3.64 0.03 8.51
C VAL A 313 2.13 -0.03 8.77
N SER A 314 1.70 0.43 9.93
CA SER A 314 0.29 0.55 10.28
C SER A 314 -0.19 1.98 10.08
N ALA A 315 -1.49 2.12 9.83
CA ALA A 315 -2.12 3.39 9.54
C ALA A 315 -3.49 3.47 10.23
N ARG A 316 -3.78 4.61 10.85
CA ARG A 316 -5.09 4.91 11.45
C ARG A 316 -5.61 6.26 10.97
N ARG A 317 -6.92 6.33 10.77
CA ARG A 317 -7.67 7.51 10.32
C ARG A 317 -8.43 8.11 11.51
N ASN A 318 -9.04 9.27 11.29
CA ASN A 318 -9.94 9.95 12.22
C ASN A 318 -9.29 10.24 13.56
N VAL A 319 -8.09 10.79 13.56
CA VAL A 319 -7.40 11.22 14.78
C VAL A 319 -7.56 12.71 14.97
N THR A 320 -7.83 13.15 16.20
CA THR A 320 -7.86 14.58 16.56
C THR A 320 -6.67 14.91 17.44
N LEU A 321 -5.94 15.96 17.12
CA LEU A 321 -4.85 16.48 17.96
C LEU A 321 -5.32 17.65 18.83
N PHE A 322 -4.85 17.66 20.07
CA PHE A 322 -4.96 18.78 21.00
C PHE A 322 -3.56 19.28 21.32
N SER A 323 -3.20 20.45 20.80
CA SER A 323 -1.96 21.14 21.12
C SER A 323 -2.20 22.14 22.24
N MET A 324 -1.49 21.96 23.34
CA MET A 324 -1.58 22.76 24.55
C MET A 324 -0.29 23.58 24.66
N GLU A 325 -0.39 24.90 24.53
CA GLU A 325 0.74 25.84 24.52
C GLU A 325 0.71 26.75 25.76
N GLY A 326 1.84 26.92 26.44
CA GLY A 326 1.93 27.76 27.62
C GLY A 326 3.37 28.06 28.03
N ALA A 327 3.68 29.34 28.25
CA ALA A 327 4.99 29.79 28.72
C ALA A 327 5.32 29.32 30.15
N ALA A 328 4.28 29.01 30.94
CA ALA A 328 4.41 28.58 32.33
C ALA A 328 4.74 27.07 32.51
N MET A 329 4.65 26.24 31.46
CA MET A 329 4.93 24.79 31.58
C MET A 329 6.38 24.51 32.01
N TRP A 330 7.30 25.42 31.72
CA TRP A 330 8.70 25.33 32.11
C TRP A 330 8.86 25.76 33.59
N HIS A 331 9.02 24.77 34.48
CA HIS A 331 9.14 24.87 35.97
C HIS A 331 7.84 24.85 36.80
N GLU A 332 6.66 24.73 36.18
CA GLU A 332 5.41 24.53 36.91
C GLU A 332 5.21 23.04 37.26
N VAL A 333 5.20 22.73 38.56
CA VAL A 333 4.94 21.37 39.05
C VAL A 333 3.46 21.07 38.91
N GLY A 334 3.11 20.02 38.16
CA GLY A 334 1.75 19.49 38.10
C GLY A 334 1.00 19.76 36.79
N PHE A 335 1.50 20.61 35.89
CA PHE A 335 0.79 20.95 34.64
C PHE A 335 0.29 19.72 33.84
N LEU A 336 1.15 18.73 33.59
CA LEU A 336 0.76 17.50 32.89
C LEU A 336 -0.28 16.67 33.66
N ALA A 337 -0.21 16.66 34.99
CA ALA A 337 -1.17 15.95 35.83
C ALA A 337 -2.54 16.62 35.78
N ASP A 338 -2.59 17.95 35.80
CA ASP A 338 -3.83 18.72 35.71
C ASP A 338 -4.44 18.59 34.31
N ALA A 339 -3.64 18.75 33.26
CA ALA A 339 -4.08 18.55 31.88
C ALA A 339 -4.65 17.14 31.67
N PHE A 340 -3.94 16.08 32.07
CA PHE A 340 -4.44 14.70 31.93
C PHE A 340 -5.65 14.41 32.84
N SER A 341 -5.80 15.11 33.96
CA SER A 341 -7.00 15.02 34.79
C SER A 341 -8.23 15.58 34.07
N CYS A 342 -8.09 16.61 33.23
CA CYS A 342 -9.18 17.07 32.37
C CYS A 342 -9.64 15.97 31.40
N PHE A 343 -8.70 15.30 30.70
CA PHE A 343 -9.06 14.17 29.81
C PHE A 343 -9.76 13.04 30.58
N ALA A 344 -9.25 12.66 31.75
CA ALA A 344 -9.84 11.63 32.59
C ALA A 344 -11.24 12.00 33.10
N LYS A 345 -11.47 13.26 33.49
CA LYS A 345 -12.77 13.79 33.92
C LYS A 345 -13.83 13.65 32.82
N HIS A 346 -13.45 13.85 31.57
CA HIS A 346 -14.32 13.70 30.40
C HIS A 346 -14.37 12.26 29.84
N GLY A 347 -13.67 11.31 30.48
CA GLY A 347 -13.68 9.89 30.08
C GLY A 347 -12.87 9.59 28.81
N ILE A 348 -11.96 10.49 28.42
CA ILE A 348 -11.23 10.42 27.17
C ILE A 348 -9.88 9.75 27.38
N SER A 349 -9.55 8.78 26.51
CA SER A 349 -8.25 8.11 26.50
C SER A 349 -7.30 8.79 25.51
N ILE A 350 -6.07 9.04 25.94
CA ILE A 350 -5.00 9.61 25.11
C ILE A 350 -4.21 8.49 24.45
N ASP A 351 -3.91 8.63 23.16
CA ASP A 351 -3.17 7.66 22.36
C ASP A 351 -1.66 8.00 22.29
N LEU A 352 -1.28 8.98 21.46
CA LEU A 352 0.10 9.48 21.34
C LEU A 352 0.27 10.80 22.09
N ILE A 353 1.48 10.99 22.61
CA ILE A 353 1.92 12.21 23.29
C ILE A 353 3.25 12.65 22.67
N SER A 354 3.40 13.96 22.43
CA SER A 354 4.66 14.61 22.11
C SER A 354 4.79 15.88 22.94
N THR A 355 5.98 16.12 23.49
CA THR A 355 6.24 17.26 24.37
C THR A 355 7.44 18.07 23.89
N SER A 356 7.38 19.37 24.15
CA SER A 356 8.48 20.31 24.04
C SER A 356 8.56 21.11 25.33
N GLN A 357 9.42 22.12 25.35
CA GLN A 357 9.62 22.99 26.51
C GLN A 357 8.36 23.76 26.93
N THR A 358 7.51 24.13 25.96
CA THR A 358 6.35 25.03 26.14
C THR A 358 5.07 24.55 25.46
N ASN A 359 5.09 23.37 24.85
CA ASN A 359 3.96 22.80 24.13
C ASN A 359 3.86 21.30 24.37
N VAL A 360 2.65 20.82 24.62
CA VAL A 360 2.28 19.40 24.73
C VAL A 360 1.20 19.12 23.73
N THR A 361 1.46 18.23 22.78
CA THR A 361 0.48 17.80 21.79
C THR A 361 0.09 16.36 22.07
N VAL A 362 -1.20 16.11 22.18
CA VAL A 362 -1.76 14.77 22.38
C VAL A 362 -2.72 14.42 21.26
N SER A 363 -2.82 13.13 20.96
CA SER A 363 -3.76 12.59 19.98
C SER A 363 -4.85 11.78 20.65
N ILE A 364 -6.04 11.82 20.05
CA ILE A 364 -7.20 11.05 20.48
C ILE A 364 -7.76 10.30 19.27
N ASP A 365 -8.01 9.01 19.47
CA ASP A 365 -8.62 8.14 18.47
C ASP A 365 -10.14 8.26 18.54
N ASN A 366 -10.77 8.74 17.46
CA ASN A 366 -12.21 8.94 17.41
C ASN A 366 -13.00 7.65 17.10
N ASP A 367 -12.33 6.55 16.72
CA ASP A 367 -13.00 5.27 16.39
C ASP A 367 -13.41 4.48 17.65
N ASP A 368 -12.75 4.69 18.79
CA ASP A 368 -13.10 4.05 20.08
C ASP A 368 -14.18 4.83 20.85
N GLN A 369 -14.26 6.13 20.63
CA GLN A 369 -15.25 7.03 21.20
C GLN A 369 -15.45 8.13 20.17
N MET A 370 -16.59 8.14 19.45
CA MET A 370 -16.94 9.35 18.71
C MET A 370 -16.99 10.49 19.72
N LEU A 371 -15.96 11.34 19.69
CA LEU A 371 -15.82 12.41 20.64
C LEU A 371 -16.95 13.39 20.35
N ALA A 372 -18.04 13.25 21.09
CA ALA A 372 -19.24 14.04 20.83
C ALA A 372 -18.84 15.53 20.84
N PRO A 373 -19.33 16.35 19.89
CA PRO A 373 -18.93 17.76 19.80
C PRO A 373 -19.12 18.55 21.10
N ASP A 374 -20.05 18.13 21.96
CA ASP A 374 -20.26 18.69 23.30
C ASP A 374 -19.13 18.34 24.28
N VAL A 375 -18.68 17.08 24.29
CA VAL A 375 -17.57 16.61 25.15
C VAL A 375 -16.27 17.28 24.73
N GLN A 376 -16.04 17.42 23.41
CA GLN A 376 -14.88 18.14 22.88
C GLN A 376 -14.86 19.58 23.37
N ARG A 377 -15.99 20.30 23.25
CA ARG A 377 -16.09 21.70 23.71
C ARG A 377 -15.85 21.82 25.21
N ALA A 378 -16.44 20.93 26.01
CA ALA A 378 -16.24 20.92 27.46
C ALA A 378 -14.77 20.66 27.86
N LEU A 379 -14.10 19.74 27.17
CA LEU A 379 -12.68 19.47 27.37
C LEU A 379 -11.82 20.70 27.04
N VAL A 380 -12.07 21.35 25.89
CA VAL A 380 -11.34 22.56 25.49
C VAL A 380 -11.53 23.65 26.52
N THR A 381 -12.75 23.90 26.99
CA THR A 381 -13.01 24.90 28.03
C THR A 381 -12.26 24.61 29.33
N ASP A 382 -12.19 23.36 29.78
CA ASP A 382 -11.43 22.98 30.98
C ASP A 382 -9.91 23.15 30.76
N LEU A 383 -9.38 22.80 29.58
CA LEU A 383 -7.96 22.94 29.26
C LEU A 383 -7.54 24.41 29.04
N GLU A 384 -8.44 25.26 28.55
CA GLU A 384 -8.21 26.70 28.34
C GLU A 384 -8.02 27.47 29.66
N LEU A 385 -8.44 26.89 30.79
CA LEU A 385 -8.12 27.42 32.13
C LEU A 385 -6.64 27.28 32.48
N LEU A 386 -5.94 26.33 31.85
CA LEU A 386 -4.55 25.98 32.15
C LEU A 386 -3.59 26.53 31.08
N CYS A 387 -3.99 26.55 29.82
CA CYS A 387 -3.10 26.85 28.69
C CYS A 387 -3.88 27.32 27.46
N ARG A 388 -3.16 27.75 26.41
CA ARG A 388 -3.79 27.98 25.11
C ARG A 388 -3.96 26.65 24.39
N VAL A 389 -5.18 26.35 23.95
CA VAL A 389 -5.51 25.09 23.27
C VAL A 389 -5.72 25.32 21.78
N ARG A 390 -5.15 24.46 20.95
CA ARG A 390 -5.43 24.36 19.51
C ARG A 390 -5.87 22.95 19.19
N VAL A 391 -7.04 22.81 18.58
CA VAL A 391 -7.54 21.53 18.09
C VAL A 391 -7.26 21.40 16.59
N ILE A 392 -6.72 20.26 16.17
CA ILE A 392 -6.47 19.93 14.76
C ILE A 392 -7.24 18.64 14.44
N PRO A 393 -8.40 18.74 13.76
CA PRO A 393 -9.22 17.59 13.40
C PRO A 393 -8.65 16.86 12.16
N GLU A 394 -9.29 15.74 11.81
CA GLU A 394 -9.06 15.02 10.53
C GLU A 394 -7.59 14.66 10.24
N CYS A 395 -6.86 14.27 11.28
CA CYS A 395 -5.51 13.75 11.15
C CYS A 395 -5.51 12.23 10.95
N ALA A 396 -4.39 11.72 10.46
CA ALA A 396 -4.09 10.29 10.39
C ALA A 396 -2.73 9.98 11.02
N VAL A 397 -2.60 8.78 11.59
CA VAL A 397 -1.36 8.27 12.18
C VAL A 397 -0.76 7.23 11.24
N ILE A 398 0.53 7.38 10.92
CA ILE A 398 1.34 6.32 10.29
C ILE A 398 2.37 5.85 11.32
N SER A 399 2.40 4.55 11.61
CA SER A 399 3.33 3.96 12.57
C SER A 399 4.21 2.91 11.89
N LEU A 400 5.53 3.10 12.00
CA LEU A 400 6.52 2.08 11.69
C LEU A 400 6.64 1.17 12.90
N VAL A 401 6.29 -0.11 12.75
CA VAL A 401 6.38 -1.10 13.83
C VAL A 401 7.44 -2.13 13.49
N GLY A 402 8.30 -2.44 14.45
CA GLY A 402 9.38 -3.40 14.27
C GLY A 402 10.17 -3.57 15.55
N ARG A 403 11.47 -3.83 15.41
CA ARG A 403 12.35 -4.09 16.56
C ARG A 403 13.59 -3.22 16.49
N LYS A 404 13.94 -2.63 17.64
CA LYS A 404 15.13 -1.77 17.80
C LYS A 404 15.13 -0.61 16.80
N ILE A 405 13.99 0.07 16.66
CA ILE A 405 13.75 1.11 15.65
C ILE A 405 14.81 2.23 15.72
N ARG A 406 15.24 2.63 16.92
CA ARG A 406 16.30 3.62 17.14
C ARG A 406 17.61 3.25 16.45
N THR A 407 17.93 1.96 16.39
CA THR A 407 19.16 1.45 15.76
C THR A 407 19.11 1.60 14.23
N ILE A 408 17.92 1.60 13.65
CA ILE A 408 17.71 1.67 12.19
C ILE A 408 17.25 3.05 11.72
N LEU A 409 17.26 4.07 12.57
CA LEU A 409 16.96 5.45 12.17
C LEU A 409 17.75 5.90 10.93
N PRO A 410 19.05 5.58 10.76
CA PRO A 410 19.77 5.92 9.52
C PRO A 410 19.18 5.26 8.26
N LYS A 411 18.63 4.05 8.40
CA LYS A 411 17.94 3.34 7.30
C LYS A 411 16.53 3.87 7.06
N ILE A 412 15.93 4.52 8.05
CA ILE A 412 14.63 5.19 7.97
C ILE A 412 14.78 6.62 7.42
N ALA A 413 15.99 7.18 7.32
CA ALA A 413 16.19 8.53 6.78
C ALA A 413 15.58 8.75 5.37
N PRO A 414 15.65 7.80 4.41
CA PRO A 414 14.95 7.92 3.12
C PRO A 414 13.41 7.89 3.22
N VAL A 415 12.87 7.44 4.35
CA VAL A 415 11.43 7.52 4.64
C VAL A 415 11.04 8.93 5.01
N LEU A 416 11.94 9.67 5.68
CA LEU A 416 11.68 11.04 6.07
C LEU A 416 11.54 11.95 4.85
N SER A 417 12.25 11.67 3.75
CA SER A 417 12.05 12.42 2.49
C SER A 417 10.70 12.16 1.84
N ALA A 418 10.00 11.07 2.20
CA ALA A 418 8.61 10.87 1.74
C ALA A 418 7.68 11.99 2.26
N PHE A 419 8.07 12.70 3.32
CA PHE A 419 7.32 13.81 3.91
C PHE A 419 7.80 15.20 3.45
N ASP A 420 8.70 15.32 2.47
CA ASP A 420 9.30 16.61 2.09
C ASP A 420 8.29 17.68 1.61
N GLU A 421 7.16 17.27 1.03
CA GLU A 421 6.07 18.15 0.59
C GLU A 421 4.92 18.25 1.61
N GLU A 422 5.00 17.54 2.75
CA GLU A 422 3.85 17.26 3.61
C GLU A 422 4.06 17.69 5.07
N LYS A 423 2.99 18.16 5.71
CA LYS A 423 3.06 18.66 7.09
C LYS A 423 2.94 17.51 8.09
N ILE A 424 3.98 17.32 8.88
CA ILE A 424 3.94 16.44 10.07
C ILE A 424 3.53 17.28 11.28
N HIS A 425 2.39 16.94 11.90
CA HIS A 425 1.89 17.63 13.09
C HIS A 425 2.50 17.10 14.38
N LEU A 426 2.77 15.80 14.45
CA LEU A 426 3.30 15.13 15.64
C LEU A 426 4.21 13.98 15.24
N VAL A 427 5.33 13.83 15.93
CA VAL A 427 6.19 12.64 15.88
C VAL A 427 6.26 12.05 17.27
N SER A 428 6.05 10.74 17.40
CA SER A 428 6.17 10.02 18.68
C SER A 428 6.93 8.72 18.50
N GLN A 429 7.85 8.45 19.42
CA GLN A 429 8.71 7.27 19.39
C GLN A 429 8.51 6.49 20.68
N ALA A 430 8.11 5.22 20.59
CA ALA A 430 7.84 4.45 21.79
C ALA A 430 9.11 4.17 22.61
N ALA A 431 8.96 4.24 23.94
CA ALA A 431 10.04 3.99 24.88
C ALA A 431 10.57 2.55 24.81
N ASN A 432 9.73 1.59 24.38
CA ASN A 432 10.09 0.18 24.19
C ASN A 432 10.87 -0.10 22.89
N ASP A 433 11.11 0.93 22.06
CA ASP A 433 11.84 0.85 20.80
C ASP A 433 11.22 -0.09 19.75
N LEU A 434 9.88 -0.26 19.80
CA LEU A 434 9.11 -1.08 18.87
C LEU A 434 8.34 -0.27 17.82
N ASN A 435 8.05 1.00 18.10
CA ASN A 435 7.29 1.83 17.16
C ASN A 435 7.89 3.24 16.97
N PHE A 436 7.63 3.81 15.80
CA PHE A 436 7.91 5.21 15.47
C PHE A 436 6.76 5.75 14.61
N SER A 437 6.04 6.74 15.14
CA SER A 437 4.75 7.20 14.63
C SER A 437 4.78 8.66 14.22
N PHE A 438 4.07 8.95 13.14
CA PHE A 438 3.91 10.27 12.55
C PHE A 438 2.42 10.59 12.44
N VAL A 439 2.03 11.81 12.78
CA VAL A 439 0.67 12.32 12.59
C VAL A 439 0.70 13.35 11.47
N ILE A 440 -0.15 13.15 10.48
CA ILE A 440 -0.25 13.90 9.22
C ILE A 440 -1.71 14.26 8.94
N ASP A 441 -1.95 15.07 7.90
CA ASP A 441 -3.31 15.31 7.41
C ASP A 441 -3.88 14.03 6.77
N GLN A 442 -5.16 13.71 7.02
CA GLN A 442 -5.75 12.45 6.59
C GLN A 442 -5.77 12.23 5.07
N GLU A 443 -5.84 13.31 4.29
CA GLU A 443 -5.83 13.29 2.82
C GLU A 443 -4.54 12.67 2.25
N GLN A 444 -3.43 12.78 2.98
CA GLN A 444 -2.11 12.33 2.55
C GLN A 444 -1.87 10.82 2.79
N LEU A 445 -2.73 10.17 3.60
CA LEU A 445 -2.46 8.84 4.15
C LEU A 445 -2.15 7.78 3.08
N GLY A 446 -2.97 7.70 2.02
CA GLY A 446 -2.86 6.63 1.02
C GLY A 446 -1.53 6.64 0.26
N LYS A 447 -1.09 7.83 -0.17
CA LYS A 447 0.18 8.01 -0.91
C LYS A 447 1.38 7.73 -0.01
N LEU A 448 1.36 8.24 1.22
CA LEU A 448 2.49 8.13 2.15
C LEU A 448 2.68 6.70 2.66
N VAL A 449 1.62 6.00 3.08
CA VAL A 449 1.75 4.61 3.55
C VAL A 449 2.40 3.72 2.49
N THR A 450 2.01 3.87 1.23
CA THR A 450 2.58 3.11 0.11
C THR A 450 4.05 3.46 -0.14
N ARG A 451 4.42 4.75 -0.16
CA ARG A 451 5.81 5.18 -0.34
C ARG A 451 6.71 4.69 0.78
N ILE A 452 6.26 4.88 2.02
CA ILE A 452 6.96 4.50 3.24
C ILE A 452 7.14 2.98 3.29
N HIS A 453 6.08 2.21 3.04
CA HIS A 453 6.15 0.76 2.98
C HIS A 453 7.15 0.30 1.91
N ASN A 454 7.10 0.86 0.71
CA ASN A 454 8.02 0.50 -0.36
C ASN A 454 9.48 0.83 -0.02
N ALA A 455 9.76 1.95 0.63
CA ALA A 455 11.13 2.33 1.02
C ALA A 455 11.70 1.38 2.09
N VAL A 456 10.88 1.00 3.07
CA VAL A 456 11.34 0.28 4.27
C VAL A 456 11.28 -1.23 4.12
N ILE A 457 10.24 -1.76 3.49
CA ILE A 457 10.00 -3.21 3.40
C ILE A 457 10.65 -3.80 2.14
N ARG A 458 10.69 -3.10 0.99
CA ARG A 458 11.36 -3.64 -0.22
C ARG A 458 12.87 -3.75 -0.07
N SER A 459 13.50 -2.90 0.75
CA SER A 459 14.94 -2.97 1.01
C SER A 459 15.34 -4.15 1.91
N ALA A 460 14.39 -4.81 2.58
CA ALA A 460 14.60 -5.91 3.50
C ALA A 460 14.41 -7.33 2.88
N GLY A 461 14.44 -7.44 1.54
CA GLY A 461 14.30 -8.71 0.82
C GLY A 461 15.30 -9.76 1.27
N GLY A 462 14.81 -10.82 1.93
CA GLY A 462 15.62 -11.96 2.39
C GLY A 462 15.34 -12.48 3.80
N SER A 463 14.54 -11.79 4.63
CA SER A 463 14.19 -12.31 5.95
C SER A 463 13.12 -13.41 5.85
N ARG A 464 13.30 -14.52 6.60
CA ARG A 464 12.28 -15.58 6.80
C ARG A 464 10.97 -15.07 7.40
N VAL A 465 10.95 -13.82 7.88
CA VAL A 465 9.77 -13.19 8.46
C VAL A 465 8.78 -12.70 7.41
N PHE A 466 9.20 -12.42 6.17
CA PHE A 466 8.29 -11.95 5.13
C PHE A 466 7.92 -13.08 4.15
N GLY A 467 6.66 -13.52 4.23
CA GLY A 467 6.02 -14.43 3.28
C GLY A 467 5.63 -13.77 1.95
N PRO A 468 4.74 -14.43 1.17
CA PRO A 468 4.22 -13.89 -0.09
C PRO A 468 3.46 -12.57 0.11
N SER A 469 3.38 -11.75 -0.94
CA SER A 469 2.53 -10.56 -0.94
C SER A 469 1.05 -10.94 -0.95
N TRP A 470 0.19 -9.99 -0.58
CA TRP A 470 -1.25 -10.14 -0.71
C TRP A 470 -1.67 -10.40 -2.15
N GLU A 471 -1.13 -9.63 -3.11
CA GLU A 471 -1.30 -9.89 -4.55
C GLU A 471 -0.97 -11.35 -4.90
N ALA A 472 0.14 -11.89 -4.39
CA ALA A 472 0.53 -13.28 -4.65
C ALA A 472 -0.36 -14.34 -3.98
N LEU A 473 -1.15 -13.97 -2.97
CA LEU A 473 -2.02 -14.90 -2.22
C LEU A 473 -3.48 -14.89 -2.67
N PHE A 474 -4.01 -13.74 -3.10
CA PHE A 474 -5.46 -13.54 -3.29
C PHE A 474 -5.88 -12.77 -4.52
N ASP A 475 -4.95 -12.13 -5.25
CA ASP A 475 -5.33 -11.92 -6.64
C ASP A 475 -5.44 -13.31 -7.24
N ASP A 476 -6.52 -13.56 -8.00
CA ASP A 476 -6.51 -14.58 -9.03
C ASP A 476 -5.42 -14.15 -10.01
N VAL A 477 -4.17 -14.34 -9.60
CA VAL A 477 -3.11 -14.63 -10.51
C VAL A 477 -3.46 -16.03 -10.99
N GLU A 478 -4.42 -16.09 -11.92
CA GLU A 478 -4.17 -16.94 -13.08
C GLU A 478 -2.71 -16.67 -13.39
N PRO A 479 -1.82 -17.68 -13.25
CA PRO A 479 -0.38 -17.49 -13.36
C PRO A 479 -0.19 -16.64 -14.58
N THR A 480 0.25 -15.39 -14.39
CA THR A 480 0.01 -14.36 -15.40
C THR A 480 0.78 -14.83 -16.61
N LEU A 481 0.06 -15.43 -17.56
CA LEU A 481 0.61 -15.68 -18.86
C LEU A 481 1.04 -14.29 -19.30
N ALA A 482 2.31 -14.20 -19.70
CA ALA A 482 2.85 -12.98 -20.27
C ALA A 482 1.78 -12.39 -21.21
N SER A 483 1.46 -11.10 -21.07
CA SER A 483 0.29 -10.49 -21.71
C SER A 483 0.14 -11.07 -23.11
N PRO A 484 -0.90 -11.88 -23.41
CA PRO A 484 -0.95 -12.63 -24.67
C PRO A 484 -0.95 -11.70 -25.89
N ASN A 485 -1.25 -10.42 -25.67
CA ASN A 485 -1.22 -9.34 -26.64
C ASN A 485 0.08 -8.53 -26.67
N ALA A 486 1.12 -8.90 -25.93
CA ALA A 486 2.43 -8.27 -26.05
C ALA A 486 3.09 -8.68 -27.37
N TRP A 487 3.69 -7.71 -28.10
CA TRP A 487 4.32 -8.00 -29.39
C TRP A 487 5.46 -9.02 -29.25
N TRP A 488 6.20 -9.00 -28.14
CA TRP A 488 7.33 -9.89 -27.88
C TRP A 488 6.88 -11.32 -27.47
N ILE A 489 5.61 -11.51 -27.09
CA ILE A 489 5.01 -12.85 -27.02
C ILE A 489 4.59 -13.33 -28.40
N ARG A 490 3.96 -12.47 -29.21
CA ARG A 490 3.59 -12.82 -30.59
C ARG A 490 4.80 -13.13 -31.48
N LYS A 491 5.91 -12.41 -31.30
CA LYS A 491 7.19 -12.60 -32.01
C LYS A 491 8.18 -13.46 -31.23
N ARG A 492 7.72 -14.30 -30.29
CA ARG A 492 8.57 -15.10 -29.41
C ARG A 492 9.60 -15.95 -30.17
N GLU A 493 9.18 -16.70 -31.18
CA GLU A 493 10.09 -17.56 -31.94
C GLU A 493 11.19 -16.77 -32.65
N GLU A 494 10.83 -15.63 -33.25
CA GLU A 494 11.78 -14.71 -33.89
C GLU A 494 12.80 -14.18 -32.86
N LEU A 495 12.35 -13.73 -31.68
CA LEU A 495 13.21 -13.24 -30.62
C LEU A 495 14.16 -14.30 -30.06
N LEU A 496 13.69 -15.54 -29.91
CA LEU A 496 14.53 -16.67 -29.49
C LEU A 496 15.61 -16.95 -30.53
N ASN A 497 15.24 -17.00 -31.82
CA ASN A 497 16.18 -17.20 -32.93
C ASN A 497 17.21 -16.06 -33.04
N LEU A 498 16.81 -14.81 -32.75
CA LEU A 498 17.76 -13.68 -32.73
C LEU A 498 18.83 -13.83 -31.65
N LEU A 499 18.57 -14.57 -30.57
CA LEU A 499 19.59 -14.88 -29.57
C LEU A 499 20.43 -16.10 -29.90
N ASP A 500 20.21 -16.82 -31.00
CA ASP A 500 21.09 -17.92 -31.38
C ASP A 500 22.51 -17.41 -31.64
N GLY A 501 23.47 -17.96 -30.90
CA GLY A 501 24.86 -17.49 -30.89
C GLY A 501 25.12 -16.16 -30.16
N ARG A 502 24.10 -15.52 -29.56
CA ARG A 502 24.23 -14.30 -28.75
C ARG A 502 23.87 -14.56 -27.29
N LEU A 503 24.51 -13.83 -26.38
CA LEU A 503 24.20 -13.91 -24.95
C LEU A 503 23.09 -12.95 -24.54
N HIS A 504 22.98 -11.80 -25.21
CA HIS A 504 22.00 -10.76 -24.93
C HIS A 504 21.86 -9.82 -26.14
N ALA A 505 20.71 -9.15 -26.26
CA ALA A 505 20.47 -8.11 -27.25
C ALA A 505 19.30 -7.22 -26.79
N TYR A 506 19.37 -5.92 -27.10
CA TYR A 506 18.19 -5.08 -27.24
C TYR A 506 17.51 -5.38 -28.57
N VAL A 507 16.20 -5.60 -28.54
CA VAL A 507 15.38 -5.76 -29.74
C VAL A 507 14.25 -4.75 -29.71
N TYR A 508 14.13 -3.98 -30.80
CA TYR A 508 13.10 -2.97 -30.98
C TYR A 508 12.11 -3.38 -32.08
N ASP A 509 10.82 -3.37 -31.78
CA ASP A 509 9.75 -3.65 -32.73
C ASP A 509 9.31 -2.37 -33.47
N SER A 510 9.57 -2.33 -34.77
CA SER A 510 9.29 -1.16 -35.60
C SER A 510 7.79 -0.87 -35.74
N ASP A 511 6.94 -1.91 -35.76
CA ASP A 511 5.48 -1.77 -35.83
C ASP A 511 4.92 -1.03 -34.60
N THR A 512 5.40 -1.38 -33.41
CA THR A 512 5.02 -0.70 -32.16
C THR A 512 5.38 0.79 -32.18
N VAL A 513 6.54 1.15 -32.74
CA VAL A 513 6.93 2.57 -32.93
C VAL A 513 6.02 3.26 -33.95
N ARG A 514 5.69 2.59 -35.07
CA ARG A 514 4.76 3.13 -36.08
C ARG A 514 3.39 3.41 -35.49
N ASP A 515 2.87 2.52 -34.66
CA ASP A 515 1.54 2.67 -34.07
C ASP A 515 1.49 3.76 -33.01
N ALA A 516 2.53 3.90 -32.18
CA ALA A 516 2.66 5.02 -31.26
C ALA A 516 2.75 6.36 -32.01
N ALA A 517 3.54 6.43 -33.08
CA ALA A 517 3.67 7.63 -33.90
C ALA A 517 2.37 8.00 -34.61
N LYS A 518 1.66 7.02 -35.21
CA LYS A 518 0.35 7.25 -35.82
C LYS A 518 -0.67 7.78 -34.81
N SER A 519 -0.65 7.26 -33.58
CA SER A 519 -1.56 7.71 -32.52
C SER A 519 -1.34 9.19 -32.18
N LEU A 520 -0.07 9.62 -32.13
CA LEU A 520 0.29 11.02 -31.86
C LEU A 520 0.03 11.94 -33.05
N LEU A 521 0.39 11.53 -34.26
CA LEU A 521 0.16 12.29 -35.50
C LEU A 521 -1.33 12.35 -35.87
N GLY A 522 -2.16 11.47 -35.30
CA GLY A 522 -3.61 11.48 -35.44
C GLY A 522 -4.33 12.52 -34.57
N LEU A 523 -3.64 13.17 -33.62
CA LEU A 523 -4.21 14.21 -32.76
C LEU A 523 -4.61 15.44 -33.59
N GLN A 524 -5.85 15.88 -33.46
CA GLN A 524 -6.42 16.91 -34.37
C GLN A 524 -5.98 18.32 -34.03
N SER A 525 -5.58 18.56 -32.77
CA SER A 525 -5.23 19.89 -32.25
C SER A 525 -3.74 20.11 -32.05
N VAL A 526 -2.89 19.15 -32.42
CA VAL A 526 -1.42 19.26 -32.29
C VAL A 526 -0.84 19.63 -33.65
N ASP A 527 -0.18 20.78 -33.73
CA ASP A 527 0.43 21.25 -34.99
C ASP A 527 1.81 20.62 -35.23
N ARG A 528 2.48 20.15 -34.17
CA ARG A 528 3.82 19.56 -34.27
C ARG A 528 4.08 18.55 -33.15
N VAL A 529 4.60 17.38 -33.52
CA VAL A 529 5.09 16.36 -32.59
C VAL A 529 6.61 16.26 -32.75
N LEU A 530 7.33 16.39 -31.65
CA LEU A 530 8.79 16.31 -31.60
C LEU A 530 9.23 15.09 -30.78
N TYR A 531 10.03 14.22 -31.37
CA TYR A 531 10.62 13.11 -30.68
C TYR A 531 11.82 13.56 -29.86
N ALA A 532 11.69 13.50 -28.53
CA ALA A 532 12.80 13.75 -27.61
C ALA A 532 13.84 12.62 -27.72
N MET A 533 14.87 12.87 -28.55
CA MET A 533 15.79 11.86 -29.07
C MET A 533 16.58 11.12 -28.00
N LYS A 534 16.86 11.79 -26.87
CA LYS A 534 17.46 11.22 -25.65
C LYS A 534 16.77 9.95 -25.14
N ALA A 535 15.51 9.70 -25.53
CA ALA A 535 14.81 8.46 -25.21
C ALA A 535 15.45 7.23 -25.87
N ASN A 536 15.77 7.32 -27.16
CA ASN A 536 16.44 6.28 -27.96
C ASN A 536 16.99 6.89 -29.27
N PHE A 537 18.30 6.87 -29.44
CA PHE A 537 18.99 7.39 -30.64
C PHE A 537 19.50 6.29 -31.59
N ASN A 538 18.86 5.11 -31.58
CA ASN A 538 19.17 4.03 -32.52
C ASN A 538 18.99 4.50 -33.99
N PRO A 539 19.98 4.31 -34.89
CA PRO A 539 19.91 4.83 -36.26
C PRO A 539 18.67 4.40 -37.05
N GLU A 540 18.20 3.17 -36.88
CA GLU A 540 17.02 2.67 -37.61
C GLU A 540 15.73 3.27 -37.06
N ILE A 541 15.63 3.44 -35.75
CA ILE A 541 14.51 4.12 -35.10
C ILE A 541 14.44 5.60 -35.50
N LEU A 542 15.58 6.29 -35.59
CA LEU A 542 15.62 7.69 -36.02
C LEU A 542 15.14 7.86 -37.47
N ARG A 543 15.59 6.97 -38.39
CA ARG A 543 15.09 6.97 -39.78
C ARG A 543 13.59 6.71 -39.81
N LEU A 544 13.12 5.72 -39.06
CA LEU A 544 11.70 5.38 -38.97
C LEU A 544 10.85 6.57 -38.49
N ILE A 545 11.25 7.23 -37.40
CA ILE A 545 10.56 8.39 -36.84
C ILE A 545 10.56 9.56 -37.84
N SER A 546 11.69 9.80 -38.51
CA SER A 546 11.80 10.85 -39.54
C SER A 546 10.90 10.57 -40.74
N ASP A 547 10.86 9.33 -41.24
CA ASP A 547 10.04 8.89 -42.39
C ASP A 547 8.54 8.96 -42.09
N LEU A 548 8.15 8.78 -40.82
CA LEU A 548 6.77 8.95 -40.36
C LEU A 548 6.35 10.42 -40.26
N GLY A 549 7.28 11.37 -40.44
CA GLY A 549 7.01 12.81 -40.40
C GLY A 549 7.02 13.41 -39.00
N VAL A 550 7.59 12.73 -38.00
CA VAL A 550 7.80 13.28 -36.66
C VAL A 550 9.09 14.11 -36.66
N ASP A 551 9.06 15.28 -36.02
CA ASP A 551 10.23 16.16 -35.88
C ASP A 551 11.05 15.81 -34.63
N PHE A 552 12.12 16.54 -34.32
CA PHE A 552 13.06 16.15 -33.26
C PHE A 552 13.25 17.23 -32.21
N GLU A 553 13.30 16.82 -30.95
CA GLU A 553 13.85 17.62 -29.86
C GLU A 553 15.23 17.07 -29.52
N CYS A 554 16.22 17.98 -29.45
CA CYS A 554 17.62 17.64 -29.20
C CYS A 554 18.18 18.54 -28.10
N VAL A 555 18.87 17.93 -27.14
CA VAL A 555 19.43 18.63 -25.96
C VAL A 555 20.92 18.92 -26.07
N SER A 556 21.61 18.41 -27.10
CA SER A 556 23.06 18.62 -27.30
C SER A 556 23.49 18.58 -28.77
N PRO A 557 24.64 19.18 -29.15
CA PRO A 557 25.13 19.14 -30.53
C PRO A 557 25.30 17.71 -31.05
N GLY A 558 25.75 16.79 -30.20
CA GLY A 558 25.96 15.39 -30.58
C GLY A 558 24.67 14.68 -31.02
N GLU A 559 23.51 15.06 -30.47
CA GLU A 559 22.22 14.50 -30.93
C GLU A 559 21.87 14.99 -32.33
N VAL A 560 22.10 16.27 -32.62
CA VAL A 560 21.84 16.86 -33.94
C VAL A 560 22.82 16.33 -34.99
N GLU A 561 24.11 16.23 -34.66
CA GLU A 561 25.12 15.61 -35.53
C GLU A 561 24.77 14.15 -35.83
N LYS A 562 24.19 13.42 -34.86
CA LYS A 562 23.71 12.07 -35.09
C LYS A 562 22.56 12.02 -36.08
N LEU A 563 21.66 13.00 -36.07
CA LEU A 563 20.60 13.10 -37.09
C LEU A 563 21.20 13.34 -38.48
N HIS A 564 22.20 14.21 -38.62
CA HIS A 564 22.90 14.43 -39.90
C HIS A 564 23.61 13.18 -40.40
N GLU A 565 24.23 12.41 -39.51
CA GLU A 565 24.90 11.14 -39.84
C GLU A 565 23.89 10.10 -40.37
N VAL A 566 22.73 10.02 -39.74
CA VAL A 566 21.76 8.92 -39.94
C VAL A 566 20.75 9.22 -41.06
N ILE A 567 20.37 10.49 -41.23
CA ILE A 567 19.33 10.96 -42.13
C ILE A 567 19.97 11.85 -43.22
N PRO A 568 20.06 11.38 -44.47
CA PRO A 568 20.64 12.16 -45.56
C PRO A 568 19.89 13.47 -45.81
N ASN A 569 20.62 14.58 -45.96
CA ASN A 569 20.07 15.91 -46.23
C ASN A 569 19.01 16.36 -45.20
N PHE A 570 19.21 16.02 -43.93
CA PHE A 570 18.30 16.38 -42.86
C PHE A 570 18.14 17.91 -42.72
N ASP A 571 16.91 18.37 -42.60
CA ASP A 571 16.57 19.78 -42.47
C ASP A 571 16.58 20.22 -40.99
N ASN A 572 17.49 21.13 -40.64
CA ASN A 572 17.63 21.69 -39.30
C ASN A 572 16.38 22.43 -38.80
N SER A 573 15.48 22.87 -39.69
CA SER A 573 14.22 23.47 -39.28
C SER A 573 13.31 22.49 -38.52
N ARG A 574 13.57 21.18 -38.64
CA ARG A 574 12.88 20.09 -37.96
C ARG A 574 13.34 19.86 -36.50
N VAL A 575 14.26 20.68 -36.00
CA VAL A 575 14.85 20.51 -34.66
C VAL A 575 14.50 21.67 -33.73
N LEU A 576 13.90 21.32 -32.58
CA LEU A 576 13.88 22.17 -31.40
C LEU A 576 15.10 21.84 -30.53
N PHE A 577 15.97 22.83 -30.31
CA PHE A 577 17.19 22.67 -29.55
C PHE A 577 17.00 23.18 -28.11
N THR A 578 17.09 22.27 -27.14
CA THR A 578 16.65 22.47 -25.73
C THR A 578 17.78 22.20 -24.72
N PRO A 579 18.93 22.89 -24.85
CA PRO A 579 20.04 22.70 -23.92
C PRO A 579 19.67 23.14 -22.49
N ASN A 580 20.14 22.39 -21.48
CA ASN A 580 20.01 22.74 -20.07
C ASN A 580 21.40 22.88 -19.44
N PHE A 581 21.69 24.02 -18.81
CA PHE A 581 23.00 24.32 -18.23
C PHE A 581 24.19 24.11 -19.19
N ALA A 582 23.96 24.27 -20.50
CA ALA A 582 24.97 24.09 -21.53
C ALA A 582 26.01 25.22 -21.53
N PRO A 583 27.25 24.94 -21.98
CA PRO A 583 28.27 25.95 -22.16
C PRO A 583 27.91 26.93 -23.28
N LYS A 584 28.54 28.13 -23.26
CA LYS A 584 28.29 29.23 -24.21
C LYS A 584 28.38 28.77 -25.67
N GLU A 585 29.33 27.87 -25.94
CA GLU A 585 29.68 27.34 -27.24
C GLU A 585 28.51 26.58 -27.88
N GLU A 586 27.66 25.88 -27.12
CA GLU A 586 26.52 25.16 -27.67
C GLU A 586 25.43 26.10 -28.19
N TYR A 587 25.20 27.24 -27.52
CA TYR A 587 24.26 28.25 -27.99
C TYR A 587 24.75 28.93 -29.27
N ILE A 588 26.05 29.23 -29.36
CA ILE A 588 26.66 29.79 -30.58
C ILE A 588 26.53 28.78 -31.73
N TRP A 589 26.90 27.53 -31.46
CA TRP A 589 26.82 26.45 -32.43
C TRP A 589 25.39 26.26 -32.94
N GLY A 590 24.39 26.16 -32.05
CA GLY A 590 23.01 25.95 -32.44
C GLY A 590 22.43 27.12 -33.26
N ARG A 591 22.81 28.36 -32.93
CA ARG A 591 22.46 29.54 -33.73
C ARG A 591 23.07 29.46 -35.13
N ASP A 592 24.35 29.13 -35.22
CA ASP A 592 25.09 29.08 -36.50
C ASP A 592 24.57 27.94 -37.40
N GLN A 593 24.02 26.87 -36.80
CA GLN A 593 23.30 25.80 -37.50
C GLN A 593 21.87 26.17 -37.91
N GLY A 594 21.34 27.32 -37.46
CA GLY A 594 19.98 27.77 -37.74
C GLY A 594 18.89 27.00 -36.99
N LEU A 595 19.20 26.43 -35.82
CA LEU A 595 18.24 25.67 -35.01
C LEU A 595 17.28 26.58 -34.24
N GLN A 596 16.11 26.05 -33.85
CA GLN A 596 15.20 26.75 -32.95
C GLN A 596 15.71 26.61 -31.51
N LEU A 597 16.28 27.70 -30.97
CA LEU A 597 16.94 27.68 -29.66
C LEU A 597 15.96 27.90 -28.52
N THR A 598 16.04 27.06 -27.49
CA THR A 598 15.31 27.23 -26.23
C THR A 598 16.26 27.70 -25.13
N LEU A 599 15.84 28.70 -24.35
CA LEU A 599 16.49 29.08 -23.10
C LEU A 599 15.76 28.47 -21.90
N ASP A 600 16.53 27.83 -21.03
CA ASP A 600 16.04 27.13 -19.84
C ASP A 600 16.24 27.93 -18.54
N ASN A 601 17.08 28.99 -18.55
CA ASN A 601 17.27 29.91 -17.44
C ASN A 601 17.75 31.30 -17.92
N LEU A 602 17.84 32.28 -17.00
CA LEU A 602 18.22 33.65 -17.33
C LEU A 602 19.73 33.90 -17.49
N TYR A 603 20.59 32.98 -17.05
CA TYR A 603 22.03 33.21 -17.03
C TYR A 603 22.63 33.52 -18.41
N PRO A 604 22.30 32.80 -19.51
CA PRO A 604 22.79 33.12 -20.84
C PRO A 604 22.49 34.56 -21.28
N LEU A 605 21.30 35.09 -20.97
CA LEU A 605 20.95 36.48 -21.32
C LEU A 605 21.64 37.52 -20.42
N ARG A 606 21.93 37.17 -19.17
CA ARG A 606 22.70 38.03 -18.26
C ARG A 606 24.17 38.11 -18.70
N ALA A 607 24.77 36.96 -18.98
CA ALA A 607 26.21 36.82 -19.18
C ALA A 607 26.64 37.00 -20.63
N TRP A 608 25.83 36.57 -21.60
CA TRP A 608 26.20 36.51 -23.03
C TRP A 608 25.11 37.08 -23.97
N PRO A 609 24.55 38.28 -23.67
CA PRO A 609 23.43 38.84 -24.43
C PRO A 609 23.71 39.01 -25.93
N GLU A 610 24.97 39.23 -26.30
CA GLU A 610 25.39 39.45 -27.69
C GLU A 610 25.15 38.26 -28.62
N ILE A 611 25.10 37.03 -28.09
CA ILE A 611 24.84 35.83 -28.89
C ILE A 611 23.43 35.85 -29.47
N PHE A 612 22.48 36.39 -28.70
CA PHE A 612 21.05 36.28 -28.95
C PHE A 612 20.46 37.45 -29.73
N LYS A 613 21.31 38.39 -30.18
CA LYS A 613 20.86 39.55 -30.96
C LYS A 613 20.23 39.11 -32.28
N GLY A 614 18.95 39.44 -32.47
CA GLY A 614 18.16 39.08 -33.64
C GLY A 614 17.75 37.61 -33.70
N VAL A 615 17.99 36.84 -32.63
CA VAL A 615 17.63 35.43 -32.54
C VAL A 615 16.19 35.30 -32.05
N LYS A 616 15.44 34.37 -32.67
CA LYS A 616 14.11 33.96 -32.23
C LYS A 616 14.23 32.78 -31.28
N LEU A 617 13.72 32.93 -30.07
CA LEU A 617 13.91 32.01 -28.96
C LEU A 617 12.60 31.36 -28.54
N PHE A 618 12.73 30.14 -28.03
CA PHE A 618 11.79 29.53 -27.12
C PHE A 618 12.24 29.79 -25.68
N ILE A 619 11.29 30.00 -24.77
CA ILE A 619 11.59 30.06 -23.34
C ILE A 619 10.93 28.87 -22.66
N ARG A 620 11.73 28.05 -21.97
CA ARG A 620 11.19 27.05 -21.08
C ARG A 620 10.88 27.69 -19.73
N VAL A 621 9.68 27.48 -19.21
CA VAL A 621 9.25 27.97 -17.90
C VAL A 621 9.00 26.84 -16.93
N ASP A 622 9.26 27.12 -15.65
CA ASP A 622 8.83 26.27 -14.55
C ASP A 622 7.42 26.70 -14.11
N PRO A 623 6.37 25.87 -14.30
CA PRO A 623 5.02 26.18 -13.85
C PRO A 623 4.86 26.17 -12.32
N GLY A 624 5.90 25.80 -11.55
CA GLY A 624 5.91 25.77 -10.09
C GLY A 624 5.29 24.50 -9.48
N GLN A 625 4.76 23.60 -10.30
CA GLN A 625 4.21 22.30 -9.90
C GLN A 625 4.76 21.19 -10.82
N GLY A 626 5.64 20.33 -10.31
CA GLY A 626 6.12 19.14 -11.02
C GLY A 626 5.23 17.91 -10.78
N ARG A 627 4.91 17.14 -11.83
CA ARG A 627 4.13 15.89 -11.75
C ARG A 627 4.90 14.73 -12.37
N GLY A 628 4.96 13.58 -11.70
CA GLY A 628 5.66 12.38 -12.18
C GLY A 628 5.62 11.24 -11.16
N HIS A 629 5.85 10.01 -11.61
CA HIS A 629 5.79 8.81 -10.76
C HIS A 629 6.97 8.68 -9.77
N HIS A 630 8.05 9.46 -9.94
CA HIS A 630 9.21 9.51 -9.04
C HIS A 630 9.84 10.92 -9.02
N GLU A 631 10.59 11.24 -7.97
CA GLU A 631 11.32 12.52 -7.80
C GLU A 631 12.28 12.82 -8.97
N HIS A 632 12.99 11.81 -9.49
CA HIS A 632 13.92 11.95 -10.62
C HIS A 632 13.27 12.21 -11.99
N VAL A 633 11.93 12.18 -12.07
CA VAL A 633 11.18 12.47 -13.31
C VAL A 633 10.19 13.62 -13.16
N LYS A 634 10.20 14.34 -12.02
CA LYS A 634 9.48 15.62 -11.83
C LYS A 634 10.38 16.77 -12.34
N THR A 635 9.90 17.57 -13.29
CA THR A 635 10.69 18.66 -13.92
C THR A 635 10.14 20.06 -13.66
N GLY A 636 9.29 20.24 -12.65
CA GLY A 636 8.81 21.56 -12.20
C GLY A 636 8.81 21.69 -10.67
N GLY A 637 8.83 22.91 -10.14
CA GLY A 637 8.90 23.26 -8.72
C GLY A 637 10.30 23.71 -8.27
N VAL A 638 10.40 24.27 -7.05
CA VAL A 638 11.60 24.95 -6.51
C VAL A 638 12.87 24.07 -6.46
N GLN A 639 12.71 22.75 -6.44
CA GLN A 639 13.83 21.79 -6.47
C GLN A 639 14.20 21.34 -7.90
N SER A 640 13.46 21.80 -8.91
CA SER A 640 13.77 21.55 -10.31
C SER A 640 14.87 22.46 -10.81
N LYS A 641 15.80 21.89 -11.58
CA LYS A 641 16.84 22.66 -12.27
C LYS A 641 16.41 23.18 -13.65
N PHE A 642 15.14 23.03 -13.99
CA PHE A 642 14.62 23.22 -15.35
C PHE A 642 13.66 24.40 -15.42
N GLY A 643 13.84 25.24 -16.43
CA GLY A 643 12.91 26.33 -16.76
C GLY A 643 13.09 27.59 -15.91
N VAL A 644 12.70 28.73 -16.50
CA VAL A 644 12.66 30.02 -15.81
C VAL A 644 11.45 30.06 -14.87
N PRO A 645 11.61 30.38 -13.58
CA PRO A 645 10.50 30.43 -12.65
C PRO A 645 9.57 31.62 -12.95
N LEU A 646 8.26 31.45 -12.69
CA LEU A 646 7.24 32.46 -13.03
C LEU A 646 7.46 33.83 -12.38
N PHE A 647 8.14 33.91 -11.25
CA PHE A 647 8.44 35.19 -10.58
C PHE A 647 9.61 35.96 -11.22
N GLU A 648 10.39 35.34 -12.12
CA GLU A 648 11.49 35.97 -12.85
C GLU A 648 11.05 36.54 -14.22
N MET A 649 9.76 36.50 -14.56
CA MET A 649 9.26 36.90 -15.89
C MET A 649 9.50 38.39 -16.20
N ASP A 650 9.50 39.27 -15.20
CA ASP A 650 9.77 40.70 -15.42
C ASP A 650 11.25 40.92 -15.80
N GLU A 651 12.17 40.25 -15.10
CA GLU A 651 13.61 40.31 -15.41
C GLU A 651 13.89 39.69 -16.79
N LEU A 652 13.23 38.58 -17.13
CA LEU A 652 13.33 37.96 -18.45
C LEU A 652 13.04 38.97 -19.58
N GLN A 653 11.96 39.75 -19.46
CA GLN A 653 11.59 40.75 -20.46
C GLN A 653 12.68 41.83 -20.62
N GLU A 654 13.21 42.35 -19.51
CA GLU A 654 14.30 43.34 -19.54
C GLU A 654 15.55 42.80 -20.22
N LEU A 655 15.93 41.55 -19.89
CA LEU A 655 17.11 40.88 -20.44
C LEU A 655 16.96 40.60 -21.94
N LEU A 656 15.79 40.15 -22.39
CA LEU A 656 15.50 39.92 -23.81
C LEU A 656 15.57 41.23 -24.62
N GLN A 657 14.98 42.32 -24.09
CA GLN A 657 15.05 43.63 -24.73
C GLN A 657 16.51 44.11 -24.85
N ARG A 658 17.32 43.91 -23.81
CA ARG A 658 18.74 44.28 -23.81
C ARG A 658 19.56 43.42 -24.78
N ALA A 659 19.26 42.14 -24.89
CA ALA A 659 19.91 41.24 -25.85
C ALA A 659 19.46 41.52 -27.29
N GLY A 660 18.30 42.14 -27.50
CA GLY A 660 17.68 42.30 -28.82
C GLY A 660 17.20 40.98 -29.39
N ALA A 661 16.75 40.06 -28.52
CA ALA A 661 16.21 38.76 -28.88
C ALA A 661 14.67 38.81 -28.87
N ASP A 662 14.04 37.93 -29.65
CA ASP A 662 12.59 37.81 -29.73
C ASP A 662 12.12 36.45 -29.23
N VAL A 663 10.92 36.37 -28.65
CA VAL A 663 10.36 35.12 -28.14
C VAL A 663 9.19 34.70 -29.01
N ILE A 664 9.30 33.51 -29.61
CA ILE A 664 8.31 32.95 -30.54
C ILE A 664 7.56 31.75 -29.98
N GLY A 665 8.05 31.16 -28.89
CA GLY A 665 7.41 30.02 -28.25
C GLY A 665 7.68 29.95 -26.76
N ILE A 666 6.71 29.43 -26.01
CA ILE A 666 6.85 29.15 -24.58
C ILE A 666 6.68 27.64 -24.37
N HIS A 667 7.60 27.04 -23.63
CA HIS A 667 7.66 25.61 -23.37
C HIS A 667 7.52 25.34 -21.86
N ALA A 668 6.78 24.31 -21.48
CA ALA A 668 6.92 23.70 -20.16
C ALA A 668 6.88 22.18 -20.26
N HIS A 669 7.59 21.52 -19.34
CA HIS A 669 7.55 20.08 -19.21
C HIS A 669 7.29 19.72 -17.75
N SER A 670 6.17 19.06 -17.48
CA SER A 670 5.75 18.73 -16.11
C SER A 670 6.48 17.52 -15.52
N GLY A 671 6.99 16.62 -16.38
CA GLY A 671 7.70 15.39 -16.03
C GLY A 671 7.38 14.22 -16.96
N SER A 672 7.74 13.00 -16.57
CA SER A 672 7.47 11.76 -17.33
C SER A 672 6.55 10.80 -16.57
N GLY A 673 5.69 10.07 -17.29
CA GLY A 673 4.75 9.12 -16.70
C GLY A 673 3.45 9.77 -16.22
N ILE A 674 2.90 10.68 -17.00
CA ILE A 674 1.65 11.38 -16.67
C ILE A 674 0.52 10.62 -17.35
N LEU A 675 -0.46 10.17 -16.55
CA LEU A 675 -1.64 9.44 -17.03
C LEU A 675 -2.89 10.31 -17.12
N ASP A 676 -2.89 11.47 -16.43
CA ASP A 676 -4.03 12.36 -16.32
C ASP A 676 -3.97 13.48 -17.38
N PRO A 677 -4.91 13.51 -18.36
CA PRO A 677 -4.97 14.54 -19.40
C PRO A 677 -5.12 15.97 -18.85
N ASP A 678 -5.70 16.17 -17.66
CA ASP A 678 -5.89 17.51 -17.08
C ASP A 678 -4.56 18.20 -16.76
N ASN A 679 -3.45 17.46 -16.69
CA ASN A 679 -2.11 18.06 -16.62
C ASN A 679 -1.86 19.04 -17.77
N TRP A 680 -2.17 18.65 -19.02
CA TRP A 680 -1.93 19.50 -20.19
C TRP A 680 -2.83 20.72 -20.21
N ARG A 681 -4.04 20.64 -19.63
CA ARG A 681 -4.92 21.79 -19.44
C ARG A 681 -4.30 22.82 -18.51
N SER A 682 -3.78 22.37 -17.37
CA SER A 682 -3.10 23.22 -16.40
C SER A 682 -1.86 23.88 -17.00
N VAL A 683 -1.01 23.09 -17.68
CA VAL A 683 0.20 23.58 -18.35
C VAL A 683 -0.16 24.62 -19.41
N ALA A 684 -1.11 24.32 -20.30
CA ALA A 684 -1.50 25.25 -21.36
C ALA A 684 -2.01 26.59 -20.80
N ALA A 685 -2.77 26.57 -19.71
CA ALA A 685 -3.24 27.79 -19.06
C ALA A 685 -2.07 28.63 -18.51
N THR A 686 -1.10 28.01 -17.85
CA THR A 686 0.11 28.69 -17.37
C THR A 686 0.93 29.25 -18.53
N LEU A 687 1.17 28.46 -19.58
CA LEU A 687 1.95 28.91 -20.73
C LEU A 687 1.26 30.04 -21.49
N ALA A 688 -0.07 30.00 -21.65
CA ALA A 688 -0.83 31.07 -22.25
C ALA A 688 -0.70 32.38 -21.47
N GLN A 689 -0.74 32.32 -20.13
CA GLN A 689 -0.55 33.49 -19.27
C GLN A 689 0.85 34.09 -19.41
N VAL A 690 1.89 33.26 -19.52
CA VAL A 690 3.25 33.73 -19.79
C VAL A 690 3.36 34.31 -21.19
N ALA A 691 2.79 33.63 -22.19
CA ALA A 691 2.84 34.04 -23.58
C ALA A 691 2.20 35.41 -23.83
N ASP A 692 1.17 35.81 -23.07
CA ASP A 692 0.57 37.15 -23.14
C ASP A 692 1.56 38.29 -22.82
N ARG A 693 2.71 37.99 -22.21
CA ARG A 693 3.79 38.95 -21.93
C ARG A 693 4.69 39.20 -23.15
N PHE A 694 4.58 38.39 -24.20
CA PHE A 694 5.48 38.41 -25.35
C PHE A 694 4.66 38.48 -26.66
N PRO A 695 4.74 39.59 -27.42
CA PRO A 695 3.80 39.86 -28.52
C PRO A 695 3.97 38.93 -29.73
N ASN A 696 5.14 38.34 -29.91
CA ASN A 696 5.47 37.51 -31.07
C ASN A 696 5.37 35.99 -30.80
N VAL A 697 4.89 35.59 -29.62
CA VAL A 697 4.68 34.18 -29.31
C VAL A 697 3.55 33.61 -30.16
N GLU A 698 3.86 32.54 -30.87
CA GLU A 698 2.93 31.83 -31.75
C GLU A 698 2.82 30.32 -31.40
N VAL A 699 3.63 29.83 -30.47
CA VAL A 699 3.68 28.41 -30.06
C VAL A 699 3.57 28.26 -28.54
N LEU A 700 2.70 27.35 -28.11
CA LEU A 700 2.74 26.74 -26.78
C LEU A 700 3.24 25.30 -26.93
N ASP A 701 4.45 25.04 -26.45
CA ASP A 701 4.97 23.69 -26.33
C ASP A 701 4.59 23.12 -24.96
N LEU A 702 3.63 22.19 -24.98
CA LEU A 702 3.10 21.59 -23.75
C LEU A 702 4.04 20.48 -23.20
N GLY A 703 5.19 20.28 -23.85
CA GLY A 703 6.20 19.31 -23.51
C GLY A 703 5.74 17.88 -23.76
N GLY A 704 6.54 16.94 -23.27
CA GLY A 704 6.22 15.52 -23.27
C GLY A 704 5.58 15.04 -21.96
N GLY A 705 5.68 13.72 -21.76
CA GLY A 705 5.43 13.12 -20.46
C GLY A 705 4.35 12.05 -20.42
N LEU A 706 3.71 11.75 -21.55
CA LEU A 706 2.68 10.72 -21.65
C LEU A 706 3.18 9.40 -21.03
N GLY A 707 2.37 8.83 -20.15
CA GLY A 707 2.66 7.55 -19.53
C GLY A 707 2.57 6.41 -20.53
N VAL A 708 3.32 5.34 -20.23
CA VAL A 708 3.12 4.02 -20.82
C VAL A 708 2.91 3.05 -19.67
N PRO A 709 2.06 2.03 -19.83
CA PRO A 709 1.83 1.04 -18.79
C PRO A 709 3.14 0.30 -18.52
N ASP A 710 3.61 0.37 -17.27
CA ASP A 710 4.83 -0.33 -16.88
C ASP A 710 4.53 -1.80 -16.57
N ARG A 711 3.33 -2.13 -16.06
CA ARG A 711 2.82 -3.48 -15.79
C ARG A 711 1.67 -3.86 -16.75
N SER A 712 1.43 -5.16 -16.91
CA SER A 712 0.30 -5.70 -17.70
C SER A 712 -1.09 -5.29 -17.17
N VAL A 713 -1.19 -5.03 -15.86
CA VAL A 713 -2.43 -4.57 -15.19
C VAL A 713 -2.60 -3.05 -15.22
N ASP A 714 -1.56 -2.30 -15.60
CA ASP A 714 -1.66 -0.84 -15.68
C ASP A 714 -2.55 -0.46 -16.86
N SER A 715 -3.40 0.55 -16.67
CA SER A 715 -4.21 1.08 -17.76
C SER A 715 -3.32 1.78 -18.78
N ALA A 716 -3.59 1.52 -20.07
CA ALA A 716 -2.95 2.27 -21.15
C ALA A 716 -3.32 3.77 -21.08
N PHE A 717 -2.42 4.62 -21.56
CA PHE A 717 -2.69 6.05 -21.65
C PHE A 717 -3.82 6.34 -22.63
N ASP A 718 -4.83 7.10 -22.21
CA ASP A 718 -5.99 7.41 -23.03
C ASP A 718 -5.69 8.57 -23.99
N ILE A 719 -5.25 8.21 -25.20
CA ILE A 719 -4.97 9.16 -26.28
C ILE A 719 -6.25 9.91 -26.72
N ALA A 720 -7.42 9.28 -26.64
CA ALA A 720 -8.67 9.94 -27.03
C ALA A 720 -9.06 11.03 -26.02
N ALA A 721 -8.91 10.76 -24.73
CA ALA A 721 -9.10 11.77 -23.68
C ALA A 721 -8.08 12.91 -23.78
N LEU A 722 -6.83 12.61 -24.13
CA LEU A 722 -5.83 13.64 -24.43
C LEU A 722 -6.26 14.49 -25.64
N ASP A 723 -6.69 13.89 -26.75
CA ASP A 723 -7.13 14.64 -27.93
C ASP A 723 -8.32 15.55 -27.60
N GLN A 724 -9.31 15.07 -26.83
CA GLN A 724 -10.41 15.91 -26.36
C GLN A 724 -9.90 17.11 -25.55
N THR A 725 -8.98 16.88 -24.61
CA THR A 725 -8.40 17.94 -23.79
C THR A 725 -7.63 18.96 -24.63
N LEU A 726 -6.83 18.50 -25.60
CA LEU A 726 -6.09 19.37 -26.52
C LEU A 726 -7.03 20.16 -27.44
N ASN A 727 -8.14 19.57 -27.88
CA ASN A 727 -9.18 20.26 -28.64
C ASN A 727 -9.83 21.39 -27.84
N GLU A 728 -10.05 21.20 -26.54
CA GLU A 728 -10.55 22.26 -25.66
C GLU A 728 -9.52 23.37 -25.46
N ILE A 729 -8.24 23.02 -25.29
CA ILE A 729 -7.13 23.97 -25.19
C ILE A 729 -7.03 24.81 -26.48
N ARG A 730 -7.08 24.17 -27.66
CA ARG A 730 -7.05 24.87 -28.96
C ARG A 730 -8.20 25.84 -29.13
N LYS A 731 -9.39 25.50 -28.64
CA LYS A 731 -10.56 26.41 -28.65
C LYS A 731 -10.39 27.58 -27.67
N ALA A 732 -9.80 27.34 -26.51
CA ALA A 732 -9.55 28.39 -25.52
C ALA A 732 -8.45 29.37 -25.97
N TYR A 733 -7.43 28.86 -26.68
CA TYR A 733 -6.26 29.64 -27.11
C TYR A 733 -6.00 29.51 -28.62
N PRO A 734 -6.92 29.97 -29.49
CA PRO A 734 -6.87 29.72 -30.93
C PRO A 734 -5.71 30.45 -31.65
N LYS A 735 -5.07 31.42 -31.00
CA LYS A 735 -3.91 32.15 -31.55
C LYS A 735 -2.63 31.31 -31.56
N TYR A 736 -2.53 30.26 -30.74
CA TYR A 736 -1.29 29.52 -30.57
C TYR A 736 -1.33 28.15 -31.25
N ARG A 737 -0.20 27.79 -31.84
CA ARG A 737 0.08 26.41 -32.24
C ARG A 737 0.45 25.57 -31.02
N LEU A 738 0.00 24.33 -30.98
CA LEU A 738 0.24 23.41 -29.87
C LEU A 738 1.26 22.36 -30.28
N TRP A 739 2.35 22.26 -29.54
CA TRP A 739 3.41 21.27 -29.76
C TRP A 739 3.49 20.28 -28.60
N LEU A 740 3.98 19.07 -28.88
CA LEU A 740 4.22 18.00 -27.89
C LEU A 740 5.57 17.33 -28.13
N GLU A 741 6.23 16.92 -27.03
CA GLU A 741 7.56 16.28 -27.07
C GLU A 741 7.59 14.81 -26.53
N PRO A 742 6.76 13.87 -27.03
CA PRO A 742 6.52 12.56 -26.40
C PRO A 742 7.61 11.50 -26.67
N GLY A 743 8.83 11.70 -26.16
CA GLY A 743 9.95 10.76 -26.37
C GLY A 743 9.72 9.34 -25.84
N ARG A 744 9.52 9.19 -24.52
CA ARG A 744 9.34 7.86 -23.88
C ARG A 744 8.16 7.10 -24.47
N TYR A 745 7.04 7.79 -24.73
CA TYR A 745 5.82 7.17 -25.25
C TYR A 745 6.04 6.49 -26.60
N LEU A 746 6.82 7.11 -27.50
CA LEU A 746 7.09 6.59 -28.84
C LEU A 746 7.87 5.26 -28.85
N VAL A 747 8.78 5.06 -27.89
CA VAL A 747 9.78 3.97 -27.98
C VAL A 747 9.84 3.06 -26.77
N ALA A 748 9.23 3.38 -25.63
CA ALA A 748 9.38 2.55 -24.43
C ALA A 748 8.89 1.11 -24.63
N GLN A 749 7.66 0.96 -25.15
CA GLN A 749 7.01 -0.33 -25.31
C GLN A 749 7.53 -1.14 -26.50
N SER A 750 8.23 -0.50 -27.45
CA SER A 750 8.79 -1.19 -28.61
C SER A 750 10.04 -2.00 -28.27
N GLY A 751 10.69 -1.76 -27.13
CA GLY A 751 11.97 -2.41 -26.81
C GLY A 751 11.89 -3.47 -25.71
N VAL A 752 12.55 -4.60 -25.95
CA VAL A 752 12.90 -5.59 -24.93
C VAL A 752 14.41 -5.74 -24.82
N LEU A 753 14.91 -6.00 -23.61
CA LEU A 753 16.26 -6.52 -23.40
C LEU A 753 16.17 -8.04 -23.22
N LEU A 754 16.71 -8.79 -24.17
CA LEU A 754 16.85 -10.23 -24.09
C LEU A 754 18.18 -10.59 -23.45
N ALA A 755 18.18 -11.54 -22.51
CA ALA A 755 19.39 -12.01 -21.86
C ALA A 755 19.29 -13.50 -21.51
N ARG A 756 20.32 -14.28 -21.86
CA ARG A 756 20.41 -15.69 -21.46
C ARG A 756 20.67 -15.83 -19.97
N VAL A 757 19.98 -16.77 -19.34
CA VAL A 757 20.30 -17.25 -18.00
C VAL A 757 21.67 -17.90 -18.05
N THR A 758 22.58 -17.42 -17.21
CA THR A 758 23.94 -17.97 -17.06
C THR A 758 24.00 -18.96 -15.93
N GLN A 759 23.29 -18.70 -14.83
CA GLN A 759 23.30 -19.57 -13.66
C GLN A 759 22.10 -19.28 -12.74
N VAL A 760 21.66 -20.31 -12.02
CA VAL A 760 20.68 -20.18 -10.94
C VAL A 760 21.33 -20.45 -9.58
N LYS A 761 20.90 -19.75 -8.53
CA LYS A 761 21.50 -19.87 -7.20
C LYS A 761 20.47 -19.68 -6.10
N GLY A 762 20.39 -20.64 -5.18
CA GLY A 762 19.69 -20.50 -3.91
C GLY A 762 20.59 -19.93 -2.81
N LYS A 763 20.05 -19.06 -1.96
CA LYS A 763 20.68 -18.60 -0.70
C LYS A 763 19.61 -18.48 0.39
N GLY A 764 19.39 -19.56 1.14
CA GLY A 764 18.31 -19.61 2.13
C GLY A 764 16.95 -19.65 1.42
N SER A 765 16.05 -18.71 1.75
CA SER A 765 14.76 -18.54 1.08
C SER A 765 14.83 -17.78 -0.25
N MET A 766 15.99 -17.17 -0.57
CA MET A 766 16.15 -16.40 -1.80
C MET A 766 16.58 -17.30 -2.95
N GLN A 767 15.94 -17.15 -4.10
CA GLN A 767 16.37 -17.70 -5.38
C GLN A 767 16.86 -16.59 -6.29
N TYR A 768 17.95 -16.85 -7.02
CA TYR A 768 18.55 -15.91 -7.95
C TYR A 768 18.63 -16.55 -9.34
N VAL A 769 18.24 -15.78 -10.35
CA VAL A 769 18.47 -16.08 -11.77
C VAL A 769 19.48 -15.07 -12.27
N GLY A 770 20.72 -15.52 -12.46
CA GLY A 770 21.78 -14.73 -13.07
C GLY A 770 21.62 -14.72 -14.58
N VAL A 771 21.63 -13.54 -15.19
CA VAL A 771 21.56 -13.36 -16.64
C VAL A 771 22.85 -12.77 -17.19
N SER A 772 23.03 -12.82 -18.50
CA SER A 772 24.29 -12.51 -19.19
C SER A 772 24.67 -11.03 -19.24
N THR A 773 23.75 -10.12 -18.86
CA THR A 773 23.96 -8.67 -18.79
C THR A 773 23.24 -8.11 -17.58
N GLY A 774 23.61 -6.90 -17.14
CA GLY A 774 23.05 -6.26 -15.96
C GLY A 774 22.79 -4.78 -16.14
N MET A 775 23.02 -4.05 -15.06
CA MET A 775 22.95 -2.59 -14.99
C MET A 775 23.86 -1.88 -16.00
N ASN A 776 24.88 -2.57 -16.54
CA ASN A 776 25.70 -2.05 -17.63
C ASN A 776 24.88 -1.84 -18.91
N SER A 777 23.88 -2.68 -19.18
CA SER A 777 22.94 -2.51 -20.29
C SER A 777 21.70 -1.71 -19.88
N LEU A 778 21.10 -2.07 -18.75
CA LEU A 778 19.87 -1.46 -18.25
C LEU A 778 20.06 -0.93 -16.82
N ILE A 779 20.56 0.29 -16.69
CA ILE A 779 20.89 0.88 -15.39
C ILE A 779 19.66 1.33 -14.58
N ARG A 780 18.51 1.53 -15.22
CA ARG A 780 17.31 2.17 -14.63
C ARG A 780 16.81 1.51 -13.33
N PRO A 781 16.72 0.17 -13.22
CA PRO A 781 16.35 -0.49 -11.96
C PRO A 781 17.34 -0.18 -10.82
N ALA A 782 18.64 -0.13 -11.13
CA ALA A 782 19.69 0.15 -10.16
C ALA A 782 19.77 1.64 -9.77
N LEU A 783 19.54 2.53 -10.74
CA LEU A 783 19.70 3.99 -10.57
C LEU A 783 18.55 4.62 -9.78
N TYR A 784 17.31 4.28 -10.12
CA TYR A 784 16.12 4.89 -9.52
C TYR A 784 14.95 3.92 -9.34
N GLY A 785 15.23 2.61 -9.30
CA GLY A 785 14.20 1.62 -8.97
C GLY A 785 13.14 1.39 -10.05
N ALA A 786 13.45 1.66 -11.32
CA ALA A 786 12.52 1.44 -12.43
C ALA A 786 11.99 0.00 -12.45
N TRP A 787 10.68 -0.15 -12.56
CA TRP A 787 10.05 -1.45 -12.73
C TRP A 787 9.99 -1.81 -14.22
N HIS A 788 10.37 -3.05 -14.53
CA HIS A 788 10.17 -3.67 -15.84
C HIS A 788 9.47 -5.01 -15.66
N GLU A 789 8.65 -5.39 -16.63
CA GLU A 789 8.12 -6.76 -16.73
C GLU A 789 9.28 -7.67 -17.13
N ILE A 790 9.40 -8.80 -16.43
CA ILE A 790 10.45 -9.78 -16.67
C ILE A 790 9.77 -11.12 -16.84
N VAL A 791 10.00 -11.76 -17.97
CA VAL A 791 9.47 -13.08 -18.28
C VAL A 791 10.59 -14.03 -18.69
N ASN A 792 10.40 -15.32 -18.44
CA ASN A 792 11.19 -16.35 -19.10
C ASN A 792 10.57 -16.63 -20.47
N LEU A 793 11.12 -16.00 -21.50
CA LEU A 793 10.61 -16.10 -22.87
C LEU A 793 10.76 -17.52 -23.43
N SER A 794 11.76 -18.28 -23.00
CA SER A 794 11.89 -19.70 -23.38
C SER A 794 10.76 -20.55 -22.82
N ARG A 795 10.17 -20.16 -21.70
CA ARG A 795 9.15 -20.91 -20.94
C ARG A 795 7.85 -20.10 -20.74
N ALA A 796 7.51 -19.24 -21.69
CA ALA A 796 6.40 -18.30 -21.52
C ALA A 796 5.02 -18.95 -21.32
N ASP A 797 4.86 -20.22 -21.77
CA ASP A 797 3.62 -20.99 -21.61
C ASP A 797 3.60 -21.82 -20.31
N GLU A 798 4.69 -21.83 -19.54
CA GLU A 798 4.78 -22.55 -18.27
C GLU A 798 4.26 -21.69 -17.11
N VAL A 799 3.63 -22.36 -16.15
CA VAL A 799 3.14 -21.71 -14.93
C VAL A 799 4.31 -21.18 -14.10
N ALA A 800 4.27 -19.88 -13.79
CA ALA A 800 5.25 -19.26 -12.92
C ALA A 800 5.07 -19.75 -11.47
N THR A 801 6.03 -20.50 -10.94
CA THR A 801 5.94 -21.15 -9.61
C THR A 801 7.04 -20.74 -8.65
N GLU A 802 8.08 -20.05 -9.12
CA GLU A 802 9.24 -19.67 -8.30
C GLU A 802 9.36 -18.15 -8.18
N SER A 803 9.49 -17.66 -6.95
CA SER A 803 9.83 -16.26 -6.69
C SER A 803 11.36 -16.09 -6.69
N VAL A 804 11.87 -15.32 -7.65
CA VAL A 804 13.31 -15.18 -7.90
C VAL A 804 13.76 -13.72 -8.03
N THR A 805 15.04 -13.44 -7.76
CA THR A 805 15.68 -12.16 -8.09
C THR A 805 16.53 -12.32 -9.34
N VAL A 806 16.23 -11.53 -10.39
CA VAL A 806 16.98 -11.50 -11.64
C VAL A 806 18.13 -10.50 -11.53
N VAL A 807 19.35 -10.98 -11.69
CA VAL A 807 20.59 -10.23 -11.46
C VAL A 807 21.52 -10.33 -12.66
N GLY A 808 22.32 -9.29 -12.88
CA GLY A 808 23.36 -9.30 -13.90
C GLY A 808 24.74 -9.78 -13.38
N PRO A 809 25.76 -9.74 -14.25
CA PRO A 809 27.12 -10.18 -13.93
C PRO A 809 28.05 -9.04 -13.46
N ILE A 810 27.53 -7.84 -13.19
CA ILE A 810 28.30 -6.68 -12.75
C ILE A 810 28.62 -6.82 -11.25
N CYS A 811 29.88 -6.58 -10.89
CA CYS A 811 30.34 -6.60 -9.51
C CYS A 811 29.90 -5.34 -8.75
N GLU A 812 28.60 -5.14 -8.62
CA GLU A 812 27.97 -4.08 -7.84
C GLU A 812 26.72 -4.63 -7.16
N THR A 813 26.48 -4.26 -5.90
CA THR A 813 25.33 -4.74 -5.12
C THR A 813 24.00 -4.32 -5.75
N GLY A 814 24.01 -3.19 -6.47
CA GLY A 814 22.87 -2.66 -7.21
C GLY A 814 22.57 -3.39 -8.52
N ASP A 815 23.36 -4.37 -8.97
CA ASP A 815 23.13 -5.08 -10.24
C ASP A 815 21.95 -6.07 -10.18
N LYS A 816 20.76 -5.51 -10.01
CA LYS A 816 19.48 -6.21 -9.89
C LYS A 816 18.55 -5.64 -10.93
N LEU A 817 18.14 -6.46 -11.88
CA LEU A 817 17.19 -6.09 -12.92
C LEU A 817 15.74 -6.25 -12.42
N GLY A 818 15.51 -7.17 -11.47
CA GLY A 818 14.24 -7.29 -10.77
C GLY A 818 14.32 -8.20 -9.54
N THR A 819 13.55 -7.86 -8.50
CA THR A 819 13.48 -8.61 -7.23
C THR A 819 12.09 -9.23 -7.07
N ASP A 820 12.02 -10.39 -6.41
CA ASP A 820 10.78 -11.12 -6.09
C ASP A 820 9.87 -11.35 -7.31
N ARG A 821 10.48 -11.67 -8.46
CA ARG A 821 9.80 -11.95 -9.73
C ARG A 821 9.27 -13.37 -9.73
N LEU A 822 7.99 -13.55 -10.01
CA LEU A 822 7.42 -14.87 -10.20
C LEU A 822 7.78 -15.35 -11.62
N LEU A 823 8.59 -16.40 -11.72
CA LEU A 823 9.01 -17.01 -12.99
C LEU A 823 8.77 -18.52 -12.95
N PRO A 824 8.62 -19.19 -14.11
CA PRO A 824 8.73 -20.64 -14.17
C PRO A 824 10.15 -21.09 -13.75
N PRO A 825 10.31 -22.34 -13.29
CA PRO A 825 11.62 -22.89 -12.96
C PRO A 825 12.58 -22.70 -14.13
N SER A 826 13.60 -21.87 -13.91
CA SER A 826 14.49 -21.41 -14.97
C SER A 826 15.80 -22.19 -14.97
N SER A 827 16.34 -22.46 -16.14
CA SER A 827 17.61 -23.18 -16.34
C SER A 827 18.63 -22.34 -17.11
N GLU A 828 19.90 -22.72 -17.01
CA GLU A 828 20.95 -22.17 -17.88
C GLU A 828 20.52 -22.22 -19.36
N ASN A 829 20.85 -21.16 -20.10
CA ASN A 829 20.50 -20.90 -21.50
C ASN A 829 19.05 -20.50 -21.79
N ASP A 830 18.13 -20.56 -20.82
CA ASP A 830 16.81 -19.95 -20.98
C ASP A 830 16.95 -18.45 -21.32
N VAL A 831 16.05 -17.92 -22.12
CA VAL A 831 16.06 -16.51 -22.51
C VAL A 831 15.09 -15.75 -21.63
N ILE A 832 15.60 -14.79 -20.87
CA ILE A 832 14.81 -13.83 -20.11
C ILE A 832 14.57 -12.60 -20.98
N ALA A 833 13.32 -12.16 -21.10
CA ALA A 833 12.96 -10.89 -21.72
C ALA A 833 12.59 -9.88 -20.64
N ILE A 834 13.20 -8.70 -20.71
CA ILE A 834 12.91 -7.55 -19.84
C ILE A 834 12.22 -6.51 -20.71
N ALA A 835 10.91 -6.35 -20.55
CA ALA A 835 10.08 -5.51 -21.40
C ALA A 835 10.17 -4.02 -21.06
N ASN A 836 9.55 -3.17 -21.89
CA ASN A 836 9.51 -1.71 -21.73
C ASN A 836 10.91 -1.06 -21.63
N ALA A 837 11.88 -1.66 -22.31
CA ALA A 837 13.29 -1.30 -22.26
C ALA A 837 13.72 -0.43 -23.47
N GLY A 838 12.76 -0.01 -24.31
CA GLY A 838 13.04 0.75 -25.53
C GLY A 838 13.38 2.22 -25.30
N ALA A 839 13.00 2.79 -24.15
CA ALA A 839 13.37 4.15 -23.75
C ALA A 839 14.35 4.12 -22.56
N TYR A 840 15.39 4.95 -22.62
CA TYR A 840 16.38 5.14 -21.55
C TYR A 840 17.11 3.85 -21.12
N GLY A 841 17.08 2.81 -21.96
CA GLY A 841 17.82 1.56 -21.77
C GLY A 841 19.23 1.73 -22.31
N ARG A 842 19.44 1.30 -23.56
CA ARG A 842 20.74 1.33 -24.23
C ARG A 842 21.43 2.70 -24.22
N VAL A 843 20.67 3.78 -24.35
CA VAL A 843 21.20 5.16 -24.31
C VAL A 843 21.87 5.54 -22.98
N MET A 844 21.52 4.86 -21.88
CA MET A 844 22.15 5.03 -20.56
C MET A 844 23.12 3.90 -20.18
N SER A 845 23.44 3.02 -21.14
CA SER A 845 24.34 1.90 -20.92
C SER A 845 25.78 2.36 -20.70
N SER A 846 26.58 1.54 -20.01
CA SER A 846 27.98 1.82 -19.73
C SER A 846 28.84 0.58 -19.92
N ARG A 847 30.17 0.78 -20.05
CA ARG A 847 31.17 -0.30 -20.01
C ARG A 847 31.74 -0.47 -18.61
N TYR A 848 30.93 -0.25 -17.57
CA TYR A 848 31.36 -0.46 -16.18
C TYR A 848 31.79 -1.92 -15.99
N ASN A 849 32.87 -2.14 -15.23
CA ASN A 849 33.60 -3.42 -15.17
C ASN A 849 34.16 -3.92 -16.52
N LEU A 850 34.35 -3.03 -17.50
CA LEU A 850 34.81 -3.36 -18.86
C LEU A 850 33.96 -4.44 -19.53
N ARG A 851 32.67 -4.49 -19.20
CA ARG A 851 31.70 -5.39 -19.80
C ARG A 851 30.88 -4.64 -20.84
N GLU A 852 30.83 -5.20 -22.04
CA GLU A 852 30.06 -4.62 -23.13
C GLU A 852 28.56 -4.64 -22.78
N PRO A 853 27.84 -3.54 -23.04
CA PRO A 853 26.39 -3.54 -23.01
C PRO A 853 25.84 -4.31 -24.21
N ALA A 854 24.56 -4.65 -24.14
CA ALA A 854 23.90 -5.42 -25.19
C ALA A 854 23.85 -4.65 -26.52
N ASP A 855 24.07 -5.39 -27.62
CA ASP A 855 23.90 -4.89 -28.98
C ASP A 855 22.42 -4.59 -29.27
N GLU A 856 22.16 -3.81 -30.32
CA GLU A 856 20.82 -3.37 -30.70
C GLU A 856 20.40 -3.99 -32.03
N LEU A 857 19.13 -4.43 -32.11
CA LEU A 857 18.49 -4.97 -33.31
C LEU A 857 17.11 -4.34 -33.47
N VAL A 858 16.67 -4.12 -34.71
CA VAL A 858 15.31 -3.68 -35.04
C VAL A 858 14.63 -4.74 -35.90
N ILE A 859 13.36 -5.02 -35.61
CA ILE A 859 12.52 -6.01 -36.33
C ILE A 859 11.17 -5.45 -36.78
#